data_AF-A0AAD1Y6P1-F1
#
_entry.id   AF-A0AAD1Y6P1-F1
#
_cell.length_a   1.000
_cell.length_b   1.000
_cell.length_c   1.000
_cell.angle_alpha   90.00
_cell.angle_beta   90.00
_cell.angle_gamma   90.00
#
_symmetry.space_group_name_H-M   'P 1'
#
loop_
_entity.id
_entity.type
_entity.pdbx_description
1 polymer ?
#
loop_
_entity_poly.entity_id
_entity_poly.type
_entity_poly.pdbx_seq_one_letter_code
_entity_poly.pdbx_strand_id
1 'polypeptide(L)'
;MNSSIPSFEKAFGENGRYYDSPDNSRKRVVTSEMQDLSEIDDHRSNEEVKDSKSRFDSIERIEEKDNFESSMIQDDKPKSNLKMVRKVFHKERDKNVPNIMERIGRNFVQKVVNISDYEVIFKPKIFFKILFYHILYFSTCYMGSLIIALIEGYNFTSNMYFLGCKSMVAGVQMMQSMAFISILVLYFVLGSKYFTGPDIFFPVVTILTRSMIIAIRYAFISNTRYSLMKSKQTFEWVSQDLILMSWQKLNSSALSREIEASRYRIKYEEKKFYFRFITPINKEYHEKLTDQSLEVKDVIKAMKKDLKDKKQQEKLEKAKKKQEKKQVQNNVQENTPAKKVNPLSIFGLKPKTQTEEKVEVQREETKLVMNGNNAPIDQEYHGEAILRHISILNQYVTGATMLPIYITIGRMMLYFANIGLNYKNLSSFTGVDAYILLCMVFLSITMHMFNLLFISYGLVDFRRKFFYQKVLSWFINPDRSLYQSKIDKDIPVIDITDPNNLKRWMTLRKITLDLGLKYTYRAFLYSSIFIGMYGLIALFFTLVFFGFLKYEIPLPVFVLGYYDVFLICGIMIQMIKVGADVNCCFITHKKLFLKLKTNLIEVQLNYDDLCDIKNFNSKTLKAYVTRFKELNLSEEQRNERIENCINVIDHNIEILDHDAEHSALKLLGVTCSYELINSIYTGLLSVGLAAGQYLYNQRSSSSE
;
A
#
# COMPACT_ATOMS: atom_id res chain seq x y z
N MET A 1 6.80 29.07 61.75
CA MET A 1 5.78 30.13 61.67
C MET A 1 4.54 29.53 61.03
N ASN A 2 3.42 29.61 61.76
CA ASN A 2 2.15 28.93 61.50
C ASN A 2 1.28 29.67 60.48
N SER A 3 0.72 28.95 59.50
CA SER A 3 -0.62 29.16 58.94
C SER A 3 -0.87 28.07 57.86
N SER A 4 -1.55 26.97 58.21
CA SER A 4 -3.00 26.75 58.05
C SER A 4 -3.47 26.73 56.59
N ILE A 5 -3.60 25.50 56.07
CA ILE A 5 -4.30 25.11 54.84
C ILE A 5 -5.83 25.20 55.08
N PRO A 6 -6.63 25.68 54.12
CA PRO A 6 -8.02 25.27 54.00
C PRO A 6 -8.29 24.46 52.72
N SER A 7 -9.17 23.50 52.91
CA SER A 7 -9.60 22.42 52.03
C SER A 7 -10.60 22.85 50.94
N PHE A 8 -10.59 22.03 49.88
CA PHE A 8 -11.63 21.82 48.87
C PHE A 8 -13.04 21.62 49.48
N GLU A 9 -14.04 22.38 49.02
CA GLU A 9 -15.41 21.95 48.63
C GLU A 9 -16.33 23.16 48.37
N LYS A 10 -17.29 22.99 47.44
CA LYS A 10 -18.42 23.87 47.05
C LYS A 10 -18.14 25.01 46.05
N ALA A 11 -18.46 24.76 44.78
CA ALA A 11 -19.06 25.76 43.88
C ALA A 11 -19.76 25.10 42.68
N PHE A 12 -20.97 24.55 42.89
CA PHE A 12 -22.00 24.49 41.86
C PHE A 12 -23.25 25.13 42.45
N GLY A 13 -23.63 26.27 41.89
CA GLY A 13 -24.81 27.03 42.26
C GLY A 13 -25.49 27.50 40.98
N GLU A 14 -26.70 27.01 40.80
CA GLU A 14 -27.66 27.33 39.75
C GLU A 14 -28.11 28.80 39.81
N ASN A 15 -28.35 29.39 38.62
CA ASN A 15 -29.58 30.11 38.23
C ASN A 15 -29.28 31.30 37.29
N GLY A 16 -30.01 31.37 36.16
CA GLY A 16 -30.25 32.67 35.51
C GLY A 16 -30.45 32.73 34.00
N ARG A 17 -31.63 32.29 33.53
CA ARG A 17 -32.52 32.96 32.54
C ARG A 17 -32.02 33.25 31.10
N TYR A 18 -32.64 32.50 30.18
CA TYR A 18 -33.41 32.93 29.00
C TYR A 18 -33.27 34.38 28.52
N TYR A 19 -32.81 34.52 27.28
CA TYR A 19 -33.28 35.54 26.34
C TYR A 19 -33.53 34.89 24.96
N ASP A 20 -34.78 35.03 24.51
CA ASP A 20 -35.26 34.71 23.18
C ASP A 20 -34.78 35.75 22.15
N SER A 21 -34.44 35.28 20.94
CA SER A 21 -34.56 36.04 19.68
C SER A 21 -34.32 35.10 18.47
N PRO A 22 -34.79 35.44 17.25
CA PRO A 22 -35.94 34.77 16.68
C PRO A 22 -35.63 33.97 15.41
N ASP A 23 -36.58 33.08 15.08
CA ASP A 23 -36.99 32.58 13.76
C ASP A 23 -36.70 33.58 12.62
N ASN A 24 -36.43 33.26 11.35
CA ASN A 24 -36.84 32.18 10.46
C ASN A 24 -36.04 32.45 9.15
N SER A 25 -35.43 31.52 8.44
CA SER A 25 -36.03 30.90 7.23
C SER A 25 -34.90 30.55 6.24
N ARG A 26 -34.86 29.27 5.83
CA ARG A 26 -34.26 28.68 4.60
C ARG A 26 -33.63 27.32 4.90
N LYS A 27 -34.49 26.31 5.06
CA LYS A 27 -34.18 24.89 4.77
C LYS A 27 -35.49 24.10 4.75
N ARG A 28 -36.20 24.19 3.62
CA ARG A 28 -37.25 23.26 3.19
C ARG A 28 -37.28 23.27 1.67
N VAL A 29 -36.65 22.27 1.07
CA VAL A 29 -37.07 21.44 -0.07
C VAL A 29 -36.07 20.27 -0.05
N VAL A 30 -36.49 19.04 -0.34
CA VAL A 30 -35.75 17.77 -0.16
C VAL A 30 -35.87 17.19 1.26
N THR A 31 -37.09 16.77 1.63
CA THR A 31 -37.31 15.67 2.61
C THR A 31 -38.74 15.10 2.62
N SER A 32 -39.67 15.56 1.78
CA SER A 32 -41.07 15.08 1.78
C SER A 32 -41.40 14.00 0.75
N GLU A 33 -40.45 13.44 0.00
CA GLU A 33 -40.72 12.36 -0.98
C GLU A 33 -40.31 10.96 -0.50
N MET A 34 -39.82 10.83 0.75
CA MET A 34 -39.34 9.55 1.29
C MET A 34 -40.20 8.97 2.43
N GLN A 35 -41.31 9.62 2.79
CA GLN A 35 -42.23 9.14 3.84
C GLN A 35 -43.52 8.49 3.29
N ASP A 36 -43.83 8.60 2.00
CA ASP A 36 -45.03 7.99 1.40
C ASP A 36 -44.79 6.57 0.84
N LEU A 37 -43.60 5.99 1.03
CA LEU A 37 -43.25 4.64 0.57
C LEU A 37 -43.10 3.60 1.70
N SER A 38 -43.35 3.98 2.97
CA SER A 38 -43.16 3.07 4.12
C SER A 38 -44.45 2.46 4.69
N GLU A 39 -45.62 2.68 4.09
CA GLU A 39 -46.91 2.17 4.63
C GLU A 39 -47.62 1.13 3.73
N ILE A 40 -46.97 0.60 2.68
CA ILE A 40 -47.60 -0.38 1.77
C ILE A 40 -47.08 -1.83 1.91
N ASP A 41 -46.01 -2.10 2.67
CA ASP A 41 -45.34 -3.41 2.64
C ASP A 41 -45.60 -4.39 3.80
N ASP A 42 -46.52 -4.11 4.72
CA ASP A 42 -46.73 -4.96 5.92
C ASP A 42 -47.66 -6.17 5.74
N HIS A 43 -48.16 -6.45 4.52
CA HIS A 43 -49.05 -7.60 4.29
C HIS A 43 -48.60 -8.64 3.24
N ARG A 44 -47.36 -8.58 2.75
CA ARG A 44 -46.86 -9.55 1.73
C ARG A 44 -45.67 -10.42 2.15
N SER A 45 -45.18 -10.29 3.38
CA SER A 45 -43.85 -10.79 3.77
C SER A 45 -43.75 -12.23 4.31
N ASN A 46 -44.84 -13.02 4.37
CA ASN A 46 -44.78 -14.36 4.96
C ASN A 46 -44.73 -15.55 3.98
N GLU A 47 -45.04 -15.36 2.69
CA GLU A 47 -44.94 -16.43 1.69
C GLU A 47 -43.63 -16.39 0.88
N GLU A 48 -43.10 -15.22 0.53
CA GLU A 48 -41.82 -15.10 -0.21
C GLU A 48 -40.57 -15.43 0.65
N VAL A 49 -40.67 -15.30 1.98
CA VAL A 49 -39.58 -15.67 2.91
C VAL A 49 -39.43 -17.19 3.04
N LYS A 50 -40.47 -17.98 2.74
CA LYS A 50 -40.36 -19.46 2.74
C LYS A 50 -39.74 -20.00 1.46
N ASP A 51 -39.99 -19.36 0.32
CA ASP A 51 -39.48 -19.81 -0.97
C ASP A 51 -38.00 -19.40 -1.20
N SER A 52 -37.60 -18.24 -0.66
CA SER A 52 -36.18 -17.84 -0.62
C SER A 52 -35.34 -18.74 0.31
N LYS A 53 -35.89 -19.20 1.43
CA LYS A 53 -35.20 -20.11 2.36
C LYS A 53 -35.01 -21.52 1.77
N SER A 54 -36.00 -22.01 1.02
CA SER A 54 -35.92 -23.26 0.24
C SER A 54 -34.82 -23.22 -0.84
N ARG A 55 -34.69 -22.08 -1.55
CA ARG A 55 -33.59 -21.87 -2.52
C ARG A 55 -32.23 -21.78 -1.83
N PHE A 56 -32.13 -21.16 -0.66
CA PHE A 56 -30.88 -21.10 0.14
C PHE A 56 -30.42 -22.49 0.59
N ASP A 57 -31.31 -23.34 1.12
CA ASP A 57 -31.00 -24.71 1.54
C ASP A 57 -30.53 -25.62 0.37
N SER A 58 -30.86 -25.26 -0.87
CA SER A 58 -30.43 -25.97 -2.08
C SER A 58 -29.04 -25.54 -2.57
N ILE A 59 -28.64 -24.29 -2.33
CA ILE A 59 -27.30 -23.76 -2.64
C ILE A 59 -26.31 -24.20 -1.56
N GLU A 60 -26.71 -24.22 -0.29
CA GLU A 60 -25.88 -24.68 0.83
C GLU A 60 -25.54 -26.19 0.71
N ARG A 61 -26.46 -27.00 0.16
CA ARG A 61 -26.22 -28.42 -0.16
C ARG A 61 -25.27 -28.66 -1.35
N ILE A 62 -25.09 -27.66 -2.24
CA ILE A 62 -24.09 -27.74 -3.32
C ILE A 62 -22.70 -27.41 -2.76
N GLU A 63 -22.60 -26.46 -1.81
CA GLU A 63 -21.34 -26.17 -1.09
C GLU A 63 -20.95 -27.27 -0.09
N GLU A 64 -21.90 -28.01 0.48
CA GLU A 64 -21.61 -29.15 1.36
C GLU A 64 -20.96 -30.33 0.60
N LYS A 65 -21.26 -30.48 -0.70
CA LYS A 65 -20.58 -31.46 -1.56
C LYS A 65 -19.14 -31.06 -1.90
N ASP A 66 -18.85 -29.76 -1.99
CA ASP A 66 -17.48 -29.25 -2.17
C ASP A 66 -16.71 -29.20 -0.83
N ASN A 67 -17.39 -29.16 0.32
CA ASN A 67 -16.78 -29.31 1.65
C ASN A 67 -16.49 -30.76 2.05
N PHE A 68 -17.03 -31.77 1.34
CA PHE A 68 -16.69 -33.17 1.59
C PHE A 68 -15.22 -33.48 1.25
N GLU A 69 -14.59 -32.73 0.33
CA GLU A 69 -13.13 -32.82 0.08
C GLU A 69 -12.28 -32.13 1.17
N SER A 70 -12.84 -31.22 1.96
CA SER A 70 -12.16 -30.61 3.12
C SER A 70 -12.03 -31.58 4.30
N SER A 71 -12.84 -32.65 4.36
CA SER A 71 -12.74 -33.70 5.39
C SER A 71 -11.59 -34.69 5.18
N MET A 72 -10.96 -34.69 3.99
CA MET A 72 -9.74 -35.48 3.72
C MET A 72 -8.43 -34.77 4.12
N ILE A 73 -8.51 -33.58 4.72
CA ILE A 73 -7.34 -32.85 5.24
C ILE A 73 -7.51 -32.62 6.75
N GLN A 74 -7.82 -33.70 7.49
CA GLN A 74 -7.59 -33.74 8.93
C GLN A 74 -6.35 -34.61 9.24
N ASP A 75 -5.33 -33.90 9.73
CA ASP A 75 -4.34 -34.40 10.71
C ASP A 75 -3.17 -35.29 10.27
N ASP A 76 -2.67 -35.15 9.03
CA ASP A 76 -1.34 -35.66 8.70
C ASP A 76 -0.24 -34.68 9.15
N LYS A 77 0.25 -34.92 10.36
CA LYS A 77 1.29 -34.13 11.04
C LYS A 77 2.46 -33.80 10.11
N PRO A 78 2.91 -32.52 10.00
CA PRO A 78 4.09 -32.13 9.22
C PRO A 78 5.42 -32.76 9.69
N LYS A 79 5.40 -33.51 10.80
CA LYS A 79 6.53 -34.29 11.31
C LYS A 79 6.91 -35.49 10.42
N SER A 80 5.98 -36.06 9.63
CA SER A 80 6.27 -37.19 8.74
C SER A 80 7.14 -36.78 7.54
N ASN A 81 6.76 -35.68 6.87
CA ASN A 81 7.50 -35.11 5.74
C ASN A 81 8.92 -34.68 6.13
N LEU A 82 9.10 -34.11 7.33
CA LEU A 82 10.42 -33.70 7.83
C LEU A 82 11.34 -34.90 8.12
N LYS A 83 10.80 -36.02 8.62
CA LYS A 83 11.56 -37.27 8.78
C LYS A 83 11.94 -37.88 7.43
N MET A 84 11.07 -37.81 6.43
CA MET A 84 11.35 -38.29 5.08
C MET A 84 12.47 -37.48 4.42
N VAL A 85 12.39 -36.16 4.44
CA VAL A 85 13.44 -35.26 3.91
C VAL A 85 14.78 -35.53 4.60
N ARG A 86 14.79 -35.67 5.94
CA ARG A 86 16.02 -35.97 6.69
C ARG A 86 16.60 -37.36 6.37
N LYS A 87 15.75 -38.37 6.14
CA LYS A 87 16.18 -39.70 5.72
C LYS A 87 16.78 -39.71 4.31
N VAL A 88 16.22 -38.94 3.38
CA VAL A 88 16.78 -38.79 2.02
C VAL A 88 18.18 -38.18 2.10
N PHE A 89 18.37 -37.10 2.85
CA PHE A 89 19.68 -36.45 2.99
C PHE A 89 20.75 -37.28 3.73
N HIS A 90 20.36 -38.19 4.63
CA HIS A 90 21.32 -39.03 5.34
C HIS A 90 21.65 -40.35 4.64
N LYS A 91 20.84 -40.80 3.67
CA LYS A 91 21.06 -42.07 2.96
C LYS A 91 21.86 -41.91 1.65
N GLU A 92 22.04 -40.71 1.12
CA GLU A 92 22.75 -40.46 -0.16
C GLU A 92 24.27 -40.25 -0.03
N ARG A 93 24.93 -40.97 0.90
CA ARG A 93 26.41 -41.03 0.96
C ARG A 93 27.00 -42.21 0.19
N ASP A 94 26.21 -42.85 -0.68
CA ASP A 94 26.68 -43.87 -1.63
C ASP A 94 27.01 -43.21 -2.98
N LYS A 95 28.27 -43.36 -3.39
CA LYS A 95 28.95 -42.57 -4.44
C LYS A 95 28.44 -42.76 -5.88
N ASN A 96 27.38 -43.52 -6.12
CA ASN A 96 26.96 -43.93 -7.47
C ASN A 96 25.46 -43.72 -7.81
N VAL A 97 24.69 -42.96 -7.01
CA VAL A 97 23.31 -42.65 -7.40
C VAL A 97 23.30 -41.52 -8.46
N PRO A 98 22.60 -41.69 -9.60
CA PRO A 98 22.65 -40.73 -10.71
C PRO A 98 22.12 -39.34 -10.32
N ASN A 99 22.76 -38.28 -10.84
CA ASN A 99 22.42 -36.85 -10.75
C ASN A 99 20.91 -36.49 -10.87
N ILE A 100 20.08 -37.37 -11.42
CA ILE A 100 18.63 -37.18 -11.60
C ILE A 100 17.89 -37.24 -10.27
N MET A 101 18.19 -38.20 -9.39
CA MET A 101 17.52 -38.29 -8.07
C MET A 101 17.87 -37.10 -7.19
N GLU A 102 19.12 -36.63 -7.25
CA GLU A 102 19.55 -35.41 -6.56
C GLU A 102 18.84 -34.16 -7.12
N ARG A 103 18.56 -34.11 -8.44
CA ARG A 103 17.84 -32.99 -9.06
C ARG A 103 16.35 -33.02 -8.72
N ILE A 104 15.72 -34.19 -8.74
CA ILE A 104 14.31 -34.38 -8.33
C ILE A 104 14.17 -34.05 -6.84
N GLY A 105 15.07 -34.57 -6.00
CA GLY A 105 15.13 -34.27 -4.57
C GLY A 105 15.28 -32.78 -4.28
N ARG A 106 16.19 -32.09 -5.00
CA ARG A 106 16.35 -30.64 -4.88
C ARG A 106 15.10 -29.85 -5.27
N ASN A 107 14.50 -30.16 -6.41
CA ASN A 107 13.28 -29.48 -6.86
C ASN A 107 12.11 -29.71 -5.91
N PHE A 108 11.95 -30.93 -5.41
CA PHE A 108 10.93 -31.27 -4.43
C PHE A 108 11.16 -30.53 -3.11
N VAL A 109 12.38 -30.56 -2.56
CA VAL A 109 12.74 -29.84 -1.34
C VAL A 109 12.52 -28.34 -1.52
N GLN A 110 12.90 -27.77 -2.66
CA GLN A 110 12.68 -26.35 -2.96
C GLN A 110 11.18 -26.02 -3.00
N LYS A 111 10.36 -26.88 -3.62
CA LYS A 111 8.89 -26.69 -3.66
C LYS A 111 8.29 -26.79 -2.26
N VAL A 112 8.70 -27.76 -1.44
CA VAL A 112 8.26 -27.89 -0.04
C VAL A 112 8.67 -26.67 0.79
N VAL A 113 9.90 -26.18 0.63
CA VAL A 113 10.38 -24.96 1.29
C VAL A 113 9.54 -23.76 0.88
N ASN A 114 9.28 -23.59 -0.43
CA ASN A 114 8.45 -22.51 -0.94
C ASN A 114 7.03 -22.58 -0.38
N ILE A 115 6.38 -23.76 -0.41
CA ILE A 115 5.03 -23.94 0.15
C ILE A 115 5.01 -23.56 1.63
N SER A 116 6.00 -24.00 2.41
CA SER A 116 6.09 -23.66 3.83
C SER A 116 6.32 -22.15 4.07
N ASP A 117 6.82 -21.41 3.08
CA ASP A 117 6.99 -19.96 3.14
C ASP A 117 5.74 -19.19 2.67
N TYR A 118 4.75 -19.87 2.06
CA TYR A 118 3.47 -19.27 1.66
C TYR A 118 2.56 -19.00 2.87
N GLU A 119 2.78 -19.73 3.97
CA GLU A 119 2.15 -19.49 5.27
C GLU A 119 2.75 -18.24 5.93
N VAL A 120 1.92 -17.22 6.13
CA VAL A 120 2.33 -15.96 6.76
C VAL A 120 2.01 -15.99 8.25
N ILE A 121 2.76 -16.80 9.01
CA ILE A 121 2.55 -16.97 10.46
C ILE A 121 3.73 -16.35 11.23
N PHE A 122 3.43 -15.45 12.17
CA PHE A 122 4.43 -14.86 13.05
C PHE A 122 4.90 -15.85 14.12
N LYS A 123 6.22 -16.04 14.25
CA LYS A 123 6.81 -17.00 15.20
C LYS A 123 7.53 -16.29 16.34
N PRO A 124 6.90 -16.13 17.51
CA PRO A 124 7.48 -15.36 18.62
C PRO A 124 8.81 -15.94 19.13
N LYS A 125 8.96 -17.27 19.14
CA LYS A 125 10.22 -17.93 19.54
C LYS A 125 11.40 -17.54 18.65
N ILE A 126 11.18 -17.48 17.32
CA ILE A 126 12.23 -17.06 16.38
C ILE A 126 12.48 -15.55 16.54
N PHE A 127 11.41 -14.75 16.69
CA PHE A 127 11.51 -13.31 16.91
C PHE A 127 12.44 -12.96 18.08
N PHE A 128 12.13 -13.41 19.30
CA PHE A 128 12.91 -13.05 20.49
C PHE A 128 14.36 -13.56 20.43
N LYS A 129 14.55 -14.75 19.87
CA LYS A 129 15.88 -15.33 19.67
C LYS A 129 16.74 -14.49 18.74
N ILE A 130 16.19 -14.10 17.58
CA ILE A 130 16.91 -13.26 16.62
C ILE A 130 17.11 -11.84 17.14
N LEU A 131 16.15 -11.30 17.88
CA LEU A 131 16.28 -10.00 18.55
C LEU A 131 17.46 -10.01 19.52
N PHE A 132 17.53 -11.02 20.39
CA PHE A 132 18.64 -11.18 21.33
C PHE A 132 19.99 -11.31 20.62
N TYR A 133 20.08 -12.11 19.56
CA TYR A 133 21.32 -12.27 18.77
C TYR A 133 21.79 -10.95 18.15
N HIS A 134 20.89 -10.13 17.62
CA HIS A 134 21.27 -8.84 17.05
C HIS A 134 21.69 -7.82 18.11
N ILE A 135 21.00 -7.77 19.25
CA ILE A 135 21.39 -6.92 20.38
C ILE A 135 22.79 -7.33 20.87
N LEU A 136 23.01 -8.63 21.10
CA LEU A 136 24.31 -9.16 21.52
C LEU A 136 25.41 -8.81 20.52
N TYR A 137 25.14 -9.01 19.22
CA TYR A 137 26.08 -8.65 18.15
C TYR A 137 26.42 -7.17 18.15
N PHE A 138 25.43 -6.26 18.17
CA PHE A 138 25.74 -4.83 18.12
C PHE A 138 26.44 -4.32 19.40
N SER A 139 26.11 -4.88 20.57
CA SER A 139 26.71 -4.49 21.85
C SER A 139 28.13 -5.02 22.06
N THR A 140 28.52 -6.12 21.42
CA THR A 140 29.82 -6.79 21.68
C THR A 140 30.64 -7.10 20.41
N CYS A 141 30.13 -6.71 19.24
CA CYS A 141 30.72 -6.93 17.92
C CYS A 141 31.14 -8.40 17.72
N TYR A 142 32.41 -8.65 17.41
CA TYR A 142 32.96 -9.98 17.15
C TYR A 142 32.78 -10.96 18.30
N MET A 143 32.82 -10.50 19.57
CA MET A 143 32.63 -11.40 20.71
C MET A 143 31.21 -11.98 20.71
N GLY A 144 30.21 -11.16 20.39
CA GLY A 144 28.83 -11.59 20.23
C GLY A 144 28.68 -12.60 19.09
N SER A 145 29.36 -12.37 17.96
CA SER A 145 29.39 -13.32 16.85
C SER A 145 29.97 -14.68 17.24
N LEU A 146 31.03 -14.71 18.06
CA LEU A 146 31.62 -15.96 18.55
C LEU A 146 30.66 -16.72 19.48
N ILE A 147 30.00 -16.03 20.41
CA ILE A 147 28.99 -16.64 21.30
C ILE A 147 27.85 -17.22 20.46
N ILE A 148 27.34 -16.47 19.47
CA ILE A 148 26.27 -16.95 18.59
C ILE A 148 26.73 -18.15 17.75
N ALA A 149 27.98 -18.14 17.26
CA ALA A 149 28.54 -19.27 16.52
C ALA A 149 28.69 -20.53 17.37
N LEU A 150 28.98 -20.41 18.67
CA LEU A 150 28.99 -21.55 19.60
C LEU A 150 27.59 -22.14 19.81
N ILE A 151 26.55 -21.30 19.83
CA ILE A 151 25.17 -21.73 20.08
C ILE A 151 24.50 -22.29 18.80
N GLU A 152 24.63 -21.60 17.66
CA GLU A 152 23.91 -21.96 16.41
C GLU A 152 24.78 -22.62 15.35
N GLY A 153 26.10 -22.58 15.49
CA GLY A 153 27.07 -23.01 14.49
C GLY A 153 27.52 -21.90 13.55
N TYR A 154 28.73 -22.07 12.98
CA TYR A 154 29.40 -21.10 12.11
C TYR A 154 28.57 -20.67 10.89
N ASN A 155 27.91 -21.62 10.22
CA ASN A 155 27.13 -21.33 9.01
C ASN A 155 25.95 -20.41 9.30
N PHE A 156 25.27 -20.58 10.43
CA PHE A 156 24.17 -19.70 10.83
C PHE A 156 24.66 -18.27 11.05
N THR A 157 25.74 -18.12 11.80
CA THR A 157 26.37 -16.82 12.08
C THR A 157 26.87 -16.15 10.80
N SER A 158 27.43 -16.91 9.86
CA SER A 158 27.85 -16.39 8.55
C SER A 158 26.66 -15.99 7.67
N ASN A 159 25.59 -16.80 7.61
CA ASN A 159 24.36 -16.49 6.87
C ASN A 159 23.59 -15.30 7.44
N MET A 160 23.75 -15.01 8.74
CA MET A 160 23.24 -13.81 9.40
C MET A 160 24.13 -12.58 9.21
N TYR A 161 25.27 -12.72 8.51
CA TYR A 161 26.27 -11.67 8.29
C TYR A 161 26.97 -11.16 9.57
N PHE A 162 26.95 -11.96 10.64
CA PHE A 162 27.69 -11.67 11.87
C PHE A 162 29.18 -12.03 11.76
N LEU A 163 29.55 -12.92 10.82
CA LEU A 163 30.93 -13.31 10.57
C LEU A 163 31.29 -13.24 9.08
N GLY A 164 32.44 -12.62 8.81
CA GLY A 164 33.10 -12.54 7.50
C GLY A 164 32.81 -11.24 6.75
N CYS A 165 33.80 -10.74 6.01
CA CYS A 165 33.69 -9.53 5.19
C CYS A 165 33.37 -9.81 3.72
N LYS A 166 32.83 -11.00 3.40
CA LYS A 166 32.60 -11.42 2.01
C LYS A 166 31.48 -10.65 1.32
N SER A 167 30.56 -10.05 2.09
CA SER A 167 29.48 -9.21 1.57
C SER A 167 29.63 -7.79 2.08
N MET A 168 29.28 -6.81 1.23
CA MET A 168 29.21 -5.39 1.62
C MET A 168 28.26 -5.19 2.81
N VAL A 169 27.19 -5.99 2.91
CA VAL A 169 26.23 -5.93 4.00
C VAL A 169 26.88 -6.29 5.35
N ALA A 170 27.67 -7.36 5.39
CA ALA A 170 28.39 -7.77 6.60
C ALA A 170 29.42 -6.70 7.01
N GLY A 171 30.17 -6.16 6.05
CA GLY A 171 31.13 -5.08 6.30
C GLY A 171 30.46 -3.83 6.90
N VAL A 172 29.33 -3.40 6.34
CA VAL A 172 28.57 -2.26 6.88
C VAL A 172 28.04 -2.55 8.29
N GLN A 173 27.49 -3.72 8.54
CA GLN A 173 27.00 -4.10 9.88
C GLN A 173 28.12 -4.14 10.93
N MET A 174 29.31 -4.63 10.54
CA MET A 174 30.49 -4.62 11.39
C MET A 174 30.93 -3.18 11.70
N MET A 175 31.04 -2.32 10.68
CA MET A 175 31.38 -0.90 10.88
C MET A 175 30.37 -0.19 11.79
N GLN A 176 29.08 -0.51 11.67
CA GLN A 176 28.05 0.04 12.55
C GLN A 176 28.23 -0.39 14.00
N SER A 177 28.49 -1.69 14.24
CA SER A 177 28.76 -2.19 15.59
C SER A 177 30.02 -1.56 16.18
N MET A 178 31.10 -1.44 15.39
CA MET A 178 32.33 -0.80 15.84
C MET A 178 32.13 0.69 16.17
N ALA A 179 31.40 1.43 15.33
CA ALA A 179 31.08 2.84 15.58
C ALA A 179 30.22 3.02 16.84
N PHE A 180 29.31 2.08 17.13
CA PHE A 180 28.52 2.12 18.35
C PHE A 180 29.34 1.81 19.59
N ILE A 181 30.15 0.75 19.55
CA ILE A 181 31.03 0.37 20.66
C ILE A 181 32.06 1.46 20.92
N SER A 182 32.61 2.10 19.88
CA SER A 182 33.56 3.20 20.07
C SER A 182 32.92 4.38 20.79
N ILE A 183 31.69 4.77 20.43
CA ILE A 183 30.92 5.79 21.16
C ILE A 183 30.73 5.39 22.63
N LEU A 184 30.31 4.15 22.91
CA LEU A 184 30.10 3.67 24.28
C LEU A 184 31.40 3.66 25.10
N VAL A 185 32.49 3.14 24.53
CA VAL A 185 33.80 3.09 25.21
C VAL A 185 34.28 4.50 25.50
N LEU A 186 34.22 5.41 24.53
CA LEU A 186 34.63 6.79 24.74
C LEU A 186 33.75 7.49 25.79
N TYR A 187 32.44 7.21 25.83
CA TYR A 187 31.55 7.71 26.88
C TYR A 187 31.99 7.29 28.28
N PHE A 188 32.33 6.01 28.47
CA PHE A 188 32.78 5.50 29.77
C PHE A 188 34.20 5.95 30.13
N VAL A 189 35.09 6.13 29.15
CA VAL A 189 36.49 6.52 29.38
C VAL A 189 36.65 8.03 29.61
N LEU A 190 35.98 8.85 28.79
CA LEU A 190 36.10 10.32 28.84
C LEU A 190 35.04 10.97 29.74
N GLY A 191 34.00 10.22 30.11
CA GLY A 191 32.91 10.67 30.97
C GLY A 191 31.93 11.62 30.28
N SER A 192 30.95 12.10 31.06
CA SER A 192 29.89 13.00 30.60
C SER A 192 30.36 14.40 30.18
N LYS A 193 31.65 14.73 30.40
CA LYS A 193 32.21 16.03 30.00
C LYS A 193 32.24 16.21 28.48
N TYR A 194 32.50 15.14 27.73
CA TYR A 194 32.64 15.16 26.28
C TYR A 194 31.42 14.62 25.54
N PHE A 195 30.49 14.00 26.28
CA PHE A 195 29.33 13.34 25.72
C PHE A 195 28.06 13.98 26.25
N THR A 196 27.22 14.37 25.33
CA THR A 196 25.86 14.80 25.64
C THR A 196 24.95 13.57 25.69
N GLY A 197 23.86 13.63 26.48
CA GLY A 197 22.83 12.58 26.49
C GLY A 197 22.36 12.06 25.10
N PRO A 198 22.17 12.91 24.06
CA PRO A 198 21.77 12.45 22.73
C PRO A 198 22.82 11.57 22.03
N ASP A 199 24.10 11.75 22.35
CA ASP A 199 25.20 10.98 21.74
C ASP A 199 25.13 9.48 22.10
N ILE A 200 24.44 9.15 23.20
CA ILE A 200 24.21 7.76 23.62
C ILE A 200 22.78 7.32 23.36
N PHE A 201 21.81 8.17 23.68
CA PHE A 201 20.38 7.82 23.57
C PHE A 201 19.98 7.44 22.13
N PHE A 202 20.31 8.26 21.14
CA PHE A 202 19.87 8.01 19.77
C PHE A 202 20.53 6.79 19.11
N PRO A 203 21.84 6.52 19.26
CA PRO A 203 22.43 5.27 18.80
C PRO A 203 21.79 4.03 19.42
N VAL A 204 21.53 4.04 20.73
CA VAL A 204 20.88 2.92 21.43
C VAL A 204 19.47 2.67 20.85
N VAL A 205 18.63 3.70 20.78
CA VAL A 205 17.28 3.61 20.20
C VAL A 205 17.33 3.10 18.76
N THR A 206 18.28 3.61 17.97
CA THR A 206 18.45 3.23 16.55
C THR A 206 18.83 1.75 16.40
N ILE A 207 19.73 1.24 17.24
CA ILE A 207 20.16 -0.17 17.23
C ILE A 207 19.06 -1.11 17.73
N LEU A 208 18.33 -0.71 18.77
CA LEU A 208 17.18 -1.49 19.25
C LEU A 208 16.13 -1.60 18.16
N THR A 209 15.77 -0.47 17.54
CA THR A 209 14.84 -0.43 16.40
C THR A 209 15.32 -1.32 15.26
N ARG A 210 16.61 -1.22 14.90
CA ARG A 210 17.20 -2.03 13.83
C ARG A 210 17.11 -3.51 14.15
N SER A 211 17.42 -3.90 15.37
CA SER A 211 17.41 -5.29 15.83
C SER A 211 15.98 -5.86 15.81
N MET A 212 14.98 -5.05 16.21
CA MET A 212 13.56 -5.42 16.11
C MET A 212 13.11 -5.60 14.66
N ILE A 213 13.50 -4.70 13.75
CA ILE A 213 13.17 -4.82 12.32
C ILE A 213 13.72 -6.13 11.76
N ILE A 214 15.00 -6.43 12.05
CA ILE A 214 15.60 -7.67 11.57
C ILE A 214 14.89 -8.89 12.19
N ALA A 215 14.59 -8.87 13.49
CA ALA A 215 13.90 -9.95 14.17
C ALA A 215 12.50 -10.25 13.58
N ILE A 216 11.68 -9.22 13.31
CA ILE A 216 10.36 -9.40 12.65
C ILE A 216 10.52 -10.07 11.29
N ARG A 217 11.51 -9.67 10.49
CA ARG A 217 11.76 -10.31 9.18
C ARG A 217 11.90 -11.82 9.33
N TYR A 218 12.73 -12.27 10.27
CA TYR A 218 12.99 -13.69 10.52
C TYR A 218 11.81 -14.40 11.22
N ALA A 219 10.97 -13.68 11.94
CA ALA A 219 9.78 -14.23 12.60
C ALA A 219 8.75 -14.80 11.60
N PHE A 220 8.72 -14.32 10.35
CA PHE A 220 7.86 -14.82 9.27
C PHE A 220 8.54 -15.85 8.35
N ILE A 221 9.65 -16.46 8.77
CA ILE A 221 10.33 -17.50 7.99
C ILE A 221 9.80 -18.88 8.42
N SER A 222 9.63 -19.80 7.47
CA SER A 222 9.25 -21.18 7.75
C SER A 222 10.26 -21.89 8.66
N ASN A 223 9.84 -22.90 9.43
CA ASN A 223 10.78 -23.62 10.31
C ASN A 223 11.85 -24.37 9.50
N THR A 224 11.46 -24.84 8.32
CA THR A 224 12.34 -25.49 7.34
C THR A 224 13.39 -24.51 6.85
N ARG A 225 12.99 -23.32 6.38
CA ARG A 225 13.93 -22.29 5.91
C ARG A 225 14.83 -21.77 7.02
N TYR A 226 14.30 -21.59 8.23
CA TYR A 226 15.11 -21.24 9.41
C TYR A 226 16.15 -22.33 9.72
N SER A 227 15.80 -23.61 9.59
CA SER A 227 16.73 -24.72 9.77
C SER A 227 17.80 -24.77 8.67
N LEU A 228 17.42 -24.45 7.43
CA LEU A 228 18.36 -24.33 6.32
C LEU A 228 19.39 -23.20 6.53
N MET A 229 19.09 -22.18 7.33
CA MET A 229 20.10 -21.17 7.70
C MET A 229 21.27 -21.75 8.51
N LYS A 230 21.15 -22.94 9.09
CA LYS A 230 22.26 -23.63 9.76
C LYS A 230 23.20 -24.35 8.79
N SER A 231 22.81 -24.47 7.53
CA SER A 231 23.64 -25.01 6.45
C SER A 231 24.28 -23.88 5.64
N LYS A 232 25.31 -24.18 4.85
CA LYS A 232 25.97 -23.17 3.99
C LYS A 232 24.98 -22.72 2.90
N GLN A 233 24.64 -21.43 2.89
CA GLN A 233 23.74 -20.85 1.89
C GLN A 233 24.49 -19.87 1.00
N THR A 234 23.97 -19.64 -0.21
CA THR A 234 24.51 -18.62 -1.11
C THR A 234 24.00 -17.23 -0.69
N PHE A 235 24.79 -16.19 -0.98
CA PHE A 235 24.38 -14.81 -0.72
C PHE A 235 23.06 -14.48 -1.42
N GLU A 236 22.89 -14.94 -2.66
CA GLU A 236 21.68 -14.71 -3.44
C GLU A 236 20.45 -15.28 -2.72
N TRP A 237 20.53 -16.51 -2.22
CA TRP A 237 19.44 -17.15 -1.48
C TRP A 237 19.04 -16.37 -0.22
N VAL A 238 20.03 -15.92 0.58
CA VAL A 238 19.78 -15.11 1.79
C VAL A 238 19.24 -13.71 1.43
N SER A 239 19.71 -13.14 0.32
CA SER A 239 19.33 -11.80 -0.14
C SER A 239 17.89 -11.73 -0.65
N GLN A 240 17.32 -12.84 -1.13
CA GLN A 240 15.92 -12.90 -1.57
C GLN A 240 14.93 -12.56 -0.45
N ASP A 241 15.32 -12.77 0.81
CA ASP A 241 14.50 -12.40 1.97
C ASP A 241 14.60 -10.91 2.35
N LEU A 242 15.50 -10.14 1.73
CA LEU A 242 15.64 -8.69 1.97
C LEU A 242 14.53 -7.95 1.22
N ILE A 243 13.64 -7.27 1.97
CA ILE A 243 12.50 -6.50 1.43
C ILE A 243 12.96 -5.47 0.39
N LEU A 244 14.07 -4.80 0.67
CA LEU A 244 14.69 -3.77 -0.18
C LEU A 244 14.97 -4.28 -1.60
N MET A 245 15.42 -5.52 -1.74
CA MET A 245 15.85 -6.07 -3.04
C MET A 245 14.72 -6.78 -3.78
N SER A 246 13.76 -7.37 -3.06
CA SER A 246 12.71 -8.21 -3.65
C SER A 246 11.37 -7.50 -3.89
N TRP A 247 10.95 -6.62 -2.98
CA TRP A 247 9.59 -6.07 -3.00
C TRP A 247 9.51 -4.65 -3.57
N GLN A 248 10.55 -3.84 -3.38
CA GLN A 248 10.60 -2.49 -3.94
C GLN A 248 10.71 -2.53 -5.47
N LYS A 249 11.55 -3.41 -6.00
CA LYS A 249 11.70 -3.68 -7.43
C LYS A 249 11.23 -5.11 -7.66
N LEU A 250 9.93 -5.34 -7.95
CA LEU A 250 9.51 -6.72 -8.18
C LEU A 250 10.17 -7.25 -9.45
N ASN A 251 11.13 -8.12 -9.24
CA ASN A 251 11.65 -9.02 -10.24
C ASN A 251 10.55 -10.02 -10.66
N SER A 252 10.53 -10.40 -11.94
CA SER A 252 9.53 -11.32 -12.50
C SER A 252 9.42 -12.62 -11.70
N SER A 253 10.56 -13.15 -11.24
CA SER A 253 10.61 -14.36 -10.41
C SER A 253 10.06 -14.16 -9.00
N ALA A 254 10.25 -13.01 -8.37
CA ALA A 254 9.63 -12.72 -7.07
C ALA A 254 8.12 -12.53 -7.23
N LEU A 255 7.68 -11.79 -8.24
CA LEU A 255 6.27 -11.61 -8.54
C LEU A 255 5.58 -12.95 -8.83
N SER A 256 6.19 -13.82 -9.62
CA SER A 256 5.63 -15.16 -9.91
C SER A 256 5.49 -16.00 -8.65
N ARG A 257 6.49 -15.98 -7.76
CA ARG A 257 6.40 -16.65 -6.44
C ARG A 257 5.30 -16.07 -5.57
N GLU A 258 5.11 -14.76 -5.58
CA GLU A 258 4.04 -14.12 -4.80
C GLU A 258 2.65 -14.40 -5.38
N ILE A 259 2.51 -14.49 -6.70
CA ILE A 259 1.26 -14.95 -7.35
C ILE A 259 0.98 -16.40 -6.96
N GLU A 260 1.97 -17.28 -7.04
CA GLU A 260 1.83 -18.69 -6.63
C GLU A 260 1.49 -18.82 -5.14
N ALA A 261 2.13 -18.03 -4.28
CA ALA A 261 1.82 -17.98 -2.85
C ALA A 261 0.39 -17.51 -2.60
N SER A 262 -0.09 -16.54 -3.38
CA SER A 262 -1.45 -16.02 -3.26
C SER A 262 -2.48 -17.04 -3.74
N ARG A 263 -2.18 -17.74 -4.83
CA ARG A 263 -2.97 -18.88 -5.31
C ARG A 263 -3.08 -19.98 -4.26
N TYR A 264 -1.98 -20.33 -3.59
CA TYR A 264 -1.98 -21.32 -2.53
C TYR A 264 -2.89 -20.93 -1.36
N ARG A 265 -2.86 -19.65 -0.94
CA ARG A 265 -3.69 -19.16 0.17
C ARG A 265 -5.18 -19.05 -0.20
N ILE A 266 -5.49 -18.59 -1.40
CA ILE A 266 -6.87 -18.38 -1.87
C ILE A 266 -7.50 -19.69 -2.38
N LYS A 267 -6.70 -20.71 -2.71
CA LYS A 267 -7.13 -22.02 -3.22
C LYS A 267 -7.99 -21.92 -4.50
N TYR A 268 -7.60 -21.09 -5.45
CA TYR A 268 -8.29 -21.04 -6.76
C TYR A 268 -7.65 -21.99 -7.78
N GLU A 269 -8.48 -22.51 -8.70
CA GLU A 269 -8.04 -23.37 -9.80
C GLU A 269 -7.44 -22.55 -10.95
N GLU A 270 -6.16 -22.79 -11.25
CA GLU A 270 -5.43 -22.12 -12.36
C GLU A 270 -6.14 -22.31 -13.71
N LYS A 271 -6.60 -23.54 -14.00
CA LYS A 271 -7.27 -23.89 -15.27
C LYS A 271 -8.56 -23.12 -15.51
N LYS A 272 -9.20 -22.59 -14.47
CA LYS A 272 -10.45 -21.83 -14.57
C LYS A 272 -10.20 -20.31 -14.53
N PHE A 273 -8.95 -19.87 -14.42
CA PHE A 273 -8.62 -18.45 -14.21
C PHE A 273 -8.31 -17.73 -15.52
N TYR A 274 -9.31 -17.65 -16.40
CA TYR A 274 -9.21 -17.01 -17.71
C TYR A 274 -10.25 -15.89 -17.88
N PHE A 275 -9.91 -14.81 -18.57
CA PHE A 275 -10.80 -13.68 -18.77
C PHE A 275 -11.11 -13.49 -20.25
N ARG A 276 -12.39 -13.19 -20.53
CA ARG A 276 -12.83 -12.61 -21.81
C ARG A 276 -13.10 -11.12 -21.63
N PHE A 277 -12.97 -10.36 -22.71
CA PHE A 277 -13.11 -8.90 -22.68
C PHE A 277 -14.15 -8.45 -23.68
N ILE A 278 -15.01 -7.51 -23.27
CA ILE A 278 -16.03 -6.93 -24.16
C ILE A 278 -15.42 -5.91 -25.12
N THR A 279 -14.32 -5.27 -24.72
CA THR A 279 -13.58 -4.34 -25.56
C THR A 279 -12.44 -5.07 -26.28
N PRO A 280 -12.24 -4.87 -27.59
CA PRO A 280 -11.13 -5.47 -28.30
C PRO A 280 -9.81 -5.03 -27.68
N ILE A 281 -8.91 -6.00 -27.50
CA ILE A 281 -7.58 -5.74 -26.97
C ILE A 281 -6.68 -5.27 -28.10
N ASN A 282 -6.06 -4.10 -27.91
CA ASN A 282 -5.01 -3.61 -28.81
C ASN A 282 -3.91 -4.66 -28.94
N LYS A 283 -3.43 -4.90 -30.16
CA LYS A 283 -2.32 -5.79 -30.50
C LYS A 283 -1.13 -5.67 -29.54
N GLU A 284 -0.72 -4.45 -29.18
CA GLU A 284 0.41 -4.23 -28.26
C GLU A 284 0.13 -4.80 -26.85
N TYR A 285 -1.11 -4.65 -26.36
CA TYR A 285 -1.52 -5.18 -25.06
C TYR A 285 -1.68 -6.71 -25.12
N HIS A 286 -2.18 -7.23 -26.23
CA HIS A 286 -2.26 -8.66 -26.50
C HIS A 286 -0.87 -9.31 -26.47
N GLU A 287 0.11 -8.76 -27.21
CA GLU A 287 1.50 -9.25 -27.22
C GLU A 287 2.09 -9.29 -25.80
N LYS A 288 1.82 -8.27 -24.97
CA LYS A 288 2.25 -8.24 -23.56
C LYS A 288 1.56 -9.26 -22.66
N LEU A 289 0.35 -9.70 -22.98
CA LEU A 289 -0.36 -10.73 -22.22
C LEU A 289 0.03 -12.15 -22.67
N THR A 290 0.38 -12.34 -23.94
CA THR A 290 0.76 -13.65 -24.49
C THR A 290 2.23 -13.97 -24.29
N ASP A 291 3.11 -12.97 -24.35
CA ASP A 291 4.54 -13.18 -24.20
C ASP A 291 4.93 -13.28 -22.72
N GLN A 292 5.06 -14.52 -22.24
CA GLN A 292 5.54 -14.80 -20.89
C GLN A 292 7.03 -14.52 -20.71
N SER A 293 7.78 -14.40 -21.81
CA SER A 293 9.24 -14.19 -21.81
C SER A 293 9.65 -12.73 -21.72
N LEU A 294 8.73 -11.82 -22.03
CA LEU A 294 8.97 -10.37 -22.01
C LEU A 294 9.47 -9.95 -20.63
N GLU A 295 10.78 -9.67 -20.54
CA GLU A 295 11.38 -9.31 -19.26
C GLU A 295 10.76 -8.00 -18.77
N VAL A 296 10.40 -7.96 -17.48
CA VAL A 296 9.89 -6.77 -16.78
C VAL A 296 10.75 -5.52 -17.06
N LYS A 297 12.06 -5.71 -17.25
CA LYS A 297 13.00 -4.64 -17.56
C LYS A 297 12.74 -3.98 -18.91
N ASP A 298 12.40 -4.73 -19.93
CA ASP A 298 12.18 -4.22 -21.28
C ASP A 298 10.88 -3.44 -21.34
N VAL A 299 9.82 -3.95 -20.70
CA VAL A 299 8.56 -3.23 -20.54
C VAL A 299 8.78 -1.91 -19.80
N ILE A 300 9.53 -1.94 -18.68
CA ILE A 300 9.84 -0.72 -17.92
C ILE A 300 10.67 0.27 -18.74
N LYS A 301 11.62 -0.21 -19.54
CA LYS A 301 12.47 0.65 -20.38
C LYS A 301 11.65 1.31 -21.48
N ALA A 302 10.77 0.56 -22.15
CA ALA A 302 9.83 1.07 -23.15
C ALA A 302 8.89 2.12 -22.53
N MET A 303 8.22 1.81 -21.43
CA MET A 303 7.31 2.75 -20.75
C MET A 303 8.00 4.04 -20.28
N LYS A 304 9.23 3.94 -19.77
CA LYS A 304 10.02 5.11 -19.37
C LYS A 304 10.41 5.98 -20.57
N LYS A 305 10.69 5.37 -21.71
CA LYS A 305 10.94 6.09 -22.96
C LYS A 305 9.67 6.81 -23.40
N ASP A 306 8.55 6.11 -23.48
CA ASP A 306 7.27 6.69 -23.90
C ASP A 306 6.83 7.86 -23.03
N LEU A 307 7.05 7.80 -21.72
CA LEU A 307 6.68 8.92 -20.85
C LEU A 307 7.64 10.10 -20.91
N LYS A 308 8.93 9.85 -21.17
CA LYS A 308 9.86 10.94 -21.49
C LYS A 308 9.44 11.63 -22.78
N ASP A 309 9.13 10.85 -23.80
CA ASP A 309 8.70 11.35 -25.11
C ASP A 309 7.36 12.12 -24.97
N LYS A 310 6.42 11.62 -24.17
CA LYS A 310 5.15 12.32 -23.85
C LYS A 310 5.38 13.61 -23.06
N LYS A 311 6.21 13.60 -22.01
CA LYS A 311 6.55 14.83 -21.28
C LYS A 311 7.22 15.86 -22.20
N GLN A 312 7.99 15.41 -23.17
CA GLN A 312 8.59 16.27 -24.18
C GLN A 312 7.53 16.81 -25.16
N GLN A 313 6.59 15.99 -25.62
CA GLN A 313 5.44 16.42 -26.43
C GLN A 313 4.56 17.43 -25.70
N GLU A 314 4.19 17.18 -24.43
CA GLU A 314 3.40 18.12 -23.62
C GLU A 314 4.12 19.45 -23.42
N LYS A 315 5.44 19.43 -23.23
CA LYS A 315 6.25 20.65 -23.18
C LYS A 315 6.23 21.39 -24.51
N LEU A 316 6.34 20.66 -25.63
CA LEU A 316 6.26 21.22 -26.98
C LEU A 316 4.88 21.83 -27.26
N GLU A 317 3.79 21.15 -26.89
CA GLU A 317 2.42 21.66 -27.03
C GLU A 317 2.17 22.90 -26.16
N LYS A 318 2.63 22.89 -24.91
CA LYS A 318 2.56 24.08 -24.03
C LYS A 318 3.38 25.23 -24.61
N ALA A 319 4.52 24.95 -25.23
CA ALA A 319 5.32 25.95 -25.93
C ALA A 319 4.61 26.50 -27.17
N LYS A 320 4.01 25.63 -28.01
CA LYS A 320 3.20 26.02 -29.18
C LYS A 320 2.01 26.88 -28.78
N LYS A 321 1.22 26.47 -27.79
CA LYS A 321 0.11 27.27 -27.24
C LYS A 321 0.55 28.62 -26.70
N LYS A 322 1.76 28.70 -26.12
CA LYS A 322 2.34 29.97 -25.65
C LYS A 322 2.79 30.85 -26.83
N GLN A 323 3.31 30.26 -27.91
CA GLN A 323 3.66 30.97 -29.14
C GLN A 323 2.41 31.47 -29.89
N GLU A 324 1.39 30.65 -30.03
CA GLU A 324 0.09 31.03 -30.61
C GLU A 324 -0.54 32.19 -29.84
N LYS A 325 -0.56 32.13 -28.50
CA LYS A 325 -1.03 33.25 -27.67
C LYS A 325 -0.23 34.54 -27.88
N LYS A 326 1.10 34.43 -28.06
CA LYS A 326 1.95 35.59 -28.38
C LYS A 326 1.69 36.14 -29.77
N GLN A 327 1.51 35.29 -30.77
CA GLN A 327 1.17 35.70 -32.14
C GLN A 327 -0.19 36.39 -32.20
N VAL A 328 -1.20 35.85 -31.50
CA VAL A 328 -2.51 36.51 -31.38
C VAL A 328 -2.39 37.86 -30.69
N GLN A 329 -1.60 37.99 -29.62
CA GLN A 329 -1.35 39.27 -28.96
C GLN A 329 -0.65 40.28 -29.87
N ASN A 330 0.39 39.86 -30.61
CA ASN A 330 1.10 40.72 -31.53
C ASN A 330 0.20 41.17 -32.70
N ASN A 331 -0.60 40.26 -33.26
CA ASN A 331 -1.53 40.58 -34.36
C ASN A 331 -2.66 41.52 -33.92
N VAL A 332 -3.10 41.45 -32.66
CA VAL A 332 -4.06 42.40 -32.08
C VAL A 332 -3.42 43.78 -31.87
N GLN A 333 -2.13 43.82 -31.53
CA GLN A 333 -1.42 45.08 -31.29
C GLN A 333 -1.05 45.81 -32.59
N GLU A 334 -0.79 45.08 -33.69
CA GLU A 334 -0.47 45.69 -34.99
C GLU A 334 -1.70 46.15 -35.80
N ASN A 335 -2.89 45.59 -35.55
CA ASN A 335 -4.09 45.93 -36.34
C ASN A 335 -5.13 46.77 -35.60
N THR A 336 -4.76 47.47 -34.51
CA THR A 336 -5.64 48.44 -33.88
C THR A 336 -5.24 49.86 -34.34
N PRO A 337 -5.76 50.39 -35.47
CA PRO A 337 -5.64 51.80 -35.75
C PRO A 337 -6.31 52.57 -34.60
N ALA A 338 -5.67 53.64 -34.15
CA ALA A 338 -6.13 54.51 -33.07
C ALA A 338 -7.48 55.18 -33.42
N LYS A 339 -8.57 54.42 -33.36
CA LYS A 339 -9.93 54.93 -33.48
C LYS A 339 -10.41 55.19 -32.07
N LYS A 340 -10.48 56.47 -31.70
CA LYS A 340 -11.24 56.96 -30.53
C LYS A 340 -12.66 56.41 -30.65
N VAL A 341 -13.04 55.44 -29.83
CA VAL A 341 -14.41 54.93 -29.76
C VAL A 341 -14.96 55.21 -28.37
N ASN A 342 -16.14 55.83 -28.37
CA ASN A 342 -16.90 56.24 -27.21
C ASN A 342 -17.22 55.07 -26.26
N PRO A 343 -17.19 55.30 -24.94
CA PRO A 343 -17.48 54.29 -23.94
C PRO A 343 -19.00 54.21 -23.71
N LEU A 344 -19.77 53.57 -24.60
CA LEU A 344 -21.16 53.21 -24.29
C LEU A 344 -21.69 52.10 -25.24
N SER A 345 -21.34 50.84 -24.95
CA SER A 345 -22.14 49.67 -25.36
C SER A 345 -21.67 48.44 -24.57
N ILE A 346 -22.08 48.44 -23.30
CA ILE A 346 -22.06 47.26 -22.43
C ILE A 346 -23.34 46.48 -22.76
N PHE A 347 -23.22 45.15 -22.89
CA PHE A 347 -24.28 44.15 -23.16
C PHE A 347 -24.58 43.81 -24.63
N GLY A 348 -23.88 42.79 -25.13
CA GLY A 348 -24.20 42.14 -26.41
C GLY A 348 -23.24 41.00 -26.79
N LEU A 349 -22.88 40.11 -25.87
CA LEU A 349 -22.04 38.95 -26.19
C LEU A 349 -22.91 37.74 -26.53
N LYS A 350 -23.03 37.42 -27.83
CA LYS A 350 -23.42 36.07 -28.29
C LYS A 350 -22.24 35.11 -28.08
N PRO A 351 -22.46 33.91 -27.51
CA PRO A 351 -21.40 32.90 -27.39
C PRO A 351 -21.03 32.38 -28.79
N LYS A 352 -19.77 32.54 -29.19
CA LYS A 352 -19.22 31.90 -30.39
C LYS A 352 -19.00 30.42 -30.11
N THR A 353 -19.71 29.58 -30.87
CA THR A 353 -19.54 28.14 -31.04
C THR A 353 -18.10 27.82 -31.49
N GLN A 354 -17.23 27.44 -30.55
CA GLN A 354 -15.91 26.83 -30.80
C GLN A 354 -15.89 25.34 -30.40
N THR A 355 -17.06 24.73 -30.21
CA THR A 355 -17.19 23.37 -29.66
C THR A 355 -17.18 22.30 -30.75
N GLU A 356 -17.51 22.61 -32.00
CA GLU A 356 -17.70 21.57 -33.05
C GLU A 356 -16.38 21.05 -33.64
N GLU A 357 -15.38 21.90 -33.84
CA GLU A 357 -14.10 21.49 -34.46
C GLU A 357 -13.28 20.52 -33.57
N LYS A 358 -13.42 20.62 -32.24
CA LYS A 358 -12.78 19.65 -31.31
C LYS A 358 -13.47 18.30 -31.25
N VAL A 359 -14.76 18.23 -31.62
CA VAL A 359 -15.53 16.97 -31.60
C VAL A 359 -15.23 16.15 -32.86
N GLU A 360 -14.92 16.79 -33.99
CA GLU A 360 -14.63 16.11 -35.25
C GLU A 360 -13.26 15.43 -35.26
N VAL A 361 -12.22 16.09 -34.73
CA VAL A 361 -10.87 15.50 -34.59
C VAL A 361 -10.87 14.27 -33.65
N GLN A 362 -11.71 14.26 -32.60
CA GLN A 362 -11.87 13.07 -31.75
C GLN A 362 -12.61 11.91 -32.44
N ARG A 363 -13.52 12.21 -33.39
CA ARG A 363 -14.24 11.18 -34.14
C ARG A 363 -13.34 10.45 -35.14
N GLU A 364 -12.38 11.15 -35.77
CA GLU A 364 -11.45 10.51 -36.72
C GLU A 364 -10.42 9.61 -36.04
N GLU A 365 -9.83 10.02 -34.90
CA GLU A 365 -8.93 9.16 -34.13
C GLU A 365 -9.63 7.87 -33.67
N THR A 366 -10.93 7.92 -33.40
CA THR A 366 -11.71 6.74 -32.99
C THR A 366 -11.97 5.77 -34.16
N LYS A 367 -12.10 6.28 -35.40
CA LYS A 367 -12.30 5.44 -36.60
C LYS A 367 -11.03 4.74 -37.06
N LEU A 368 -9.86 5.39 -36.94
CA LEU A 368 -8.57 4.82 -37.34
C LEU A 368 -8.11 3.66 -36.45
N VAL A 369 -8.56 3.58 -35.20
CA VAL A 369 -8.22 2.48 -34.26
C VAL A 369 -9.05 1.21 -34.54
N MET A 370 -10.19 1.31 -35.23
CA MET A 370 -11.07 0.16 -35.49
C MET A 370 -10.65 -0.70 -36.70
N ASN A 371 -9.80 -0.20 -37.60
CA ASN A 371 -9.42 -0.89 -38.84
C ASN A 371 -8.11 -1.70 -38.77
N GLY A 372 -7.43 -1.73 -37.62
CA GLY A 372 -6.21 -2.52 -37.43
C GLY A 372 -6.47 -3.82 -36.69
N ASN A 373 -5.97 -4.95 -37.22
CA ASN A 373 -5.82 -6.30 -36.64
C ASN A 373 -6.04 -6.43 -35.11
N ASN A 374 -7.28 -6.28 -34.65
CA ASN A 374 -7.63 -6.48 -33.24
C ASN A 374 -7.69 -7.98 -32.96
N ALA A 375 -7.28 -8.39 -31.76
CA ALA A 375 -7.43 -9.78 -31.33
C ALA A 375 -8.92 -10.17 -31.32
N PRO A 376 -9.26 -11.46 -31.55
CA PRO A 376 -10.64 -11.93 -31.50
C PRO A 376 -11.28 -11.61 -30.15
N ILE A 377 -12.53 -11.13 -30.14
CA ILE A 377 -13.27 -10.76 -28.92
C ILE A 377 -13.43 -11.99 -27.99
N ASP A 378 -13.57 -13.18 -28.56
CA ASP A 378 -13.75 -14.43 -27.81
C ASP A 378 -12.44 -15.04 -27.30
N GLN A 379 -11.31 -14.37 -27.52
CA GLN A 379 -10.04 -14.86 -26.99
C GLN A 379 -10.02 -14.77 -25.46
N GLU A 380 -9.66 -15.89 -24.83
CA GLU A 380 -9.44 -15.97 -23.40
C GLU A 380 -7.99 -15.64 -23.02
N TYR A 381 -7.81 -14.90 -21.93
CA TYR A 381 -6.50 -14.50 -21.41
C TYR A 381 -6.30 -15.02 -19.99
N HIS A 382 -5.14 -15.60 -19.72
CA HIS A 382 -4.82 -16.13 -18.40
C HIS A 382 -4.74 -15.00 -17.35
N GLY A 383 -5.43 -15.16 -16.23
CA GLY A 383 -5.50 -14.15 -15.17
C GLY A 383 -4.15 -13.85 -14.52
N GLU A 384 -3.22 -14.81 -14.47
CA GLU A 384 -1.86 -14.53 -13.98
C GLU A 384 -1.08 -13.60 -14.92
N ALA A 385 -1.31 -13.67 -16.23
CA ALA A 385 -0.67 -12.74 -17.17
C ALA A 385 -1.19 -11.32 -16.96
N ILE A 386 -2.49 -11.18 -16.72
CA ILE A 386 -3.13 -9.91 -16.33
C ILE A 386 -2.53 -9.38 -15.02
N LEU A 387 -2.41 -10.21 -13.98
CA LEU A 387 -1.80 -9.84 -12.70
C LEU A 387 -0.34 -9.37 -12.86
N ARG A 388 0.44 -10.07 -13.70
CA ARG A 388 1.81 -9.67 -14.01
C ARG A 388 1.85 -8.31 -14.67
N HIS A 389 1.01 -8.09 -15.67
CA HIS A 389 0.91 -6.82 -16.37
C HIS A 389 0.53 -5.66 -15.43
N ILE A 390 -0.52 -5.83 -14.61
CA ILE A 390 -0.94 -4.84 -13.61
C ILE A 390 0.20 -4.53 -12.63
N SER A 391 0.95 -5.54 -12.19
CA SER A 391 2.07 -5.37 -11.27
C SER A 391 3.26 -4.62 -11.89
N ILE A 392 3.50 -4.81 -13.19
CA ILE A 392 4.52 -4.05 -13.93
C ILE A 392 4.08 -2.59 -14.07
N LEU A 393 2.82 -2.34 -14.44
CA LEU A 393 2.25 -0.98 -14.48
C LEU A 393 2.37 -0.28 -13.13
N ASN A 394 2.17 -1.00 -12.03
CA ASN A 394 2.32 -0.43 -10.70
C ASN A 394 3.76 0.08 -10.44
N GLN A 395 4.79 -0.70 -10.78
CA GLN A 395 6.19 -0.28 -10.57
C GLN A 395 6.53 1.03 -11.25
N TYR A 396 5.86 1.29 -12.37
CA TYR A 396 6.00 2.52 -13.12
C TYR A 396 5.42 3.73 -12.37
N VAL A 397 4.25 3.55 -11.73
CA VAL A 397 3.54 4.62 -11.01
C VAL A 397 4.12 4.84 -9.61
N THR A 398 4.44 3.79 -8.86
CA THR A 398 4.86 3.86 -7.45
C THR A 398 6.36 4.09 -7.25
N GLY A 399 6.97 4.94 -8.08
CA GLY A 399 8.43 5.16 -8.12
C GLY A 399 9.11 5.27 -6.74
N ALA A 400 10.38 4.88 -6.68
CA ALA A 400 11.15 4.85 -5.43
C ALA A 400 11.06 6.19 -4.68
N THR A 401 10.63 6.14 -3.41
CA THR A 401 10.55 7.33 -2.57
C THR A 401 11.96 7.73 -2.14
N MET A 402 12.46 8.86 -2.64
CA MET A 402 13.69 9.50 -2.13
C MET A 402 13.52 10.11 -0.73
N LEU A 403 12.31 10.01 -0.15
CA LEU A 403 11.93 10.59 1.13
C LEU A 403 12.88 10.21 2.29
N PRO A 404 13.28 8.94 2.51
CA PRO A 404 14.21 8.59 3.59
C PRO A 404 15.57 9.26 3.46
N ILE A 405 16.05 9.48 2.24
CA ILE A 405 17.33 10.14 1.98
C ILE A 405 17.22 11.61 2.39
N TYR A 406 16.17 12.31 1.94
CA TYR A 406 15.95 13.72 2.31
C TYR A 406 15.76 13.91 3.81
N ILE A 407 15.03 12.99 4.47
CA ILE A 407 14.89 12.99 5.92
C ILE A 407 16.23 12.80 6.61
N THR A 408 17.04 11.84 6.16
CA THR A 408 18.35 11.58 6.76
C THR A 408 19.28 12.79 6.58
N ILE A 409 19.24 13.45 5.42
CA ILE A 409 19.98 14.70 5.18
C ILE A 409 19.50 15.81 6.12
N GLY A 410 18.19 16.00 6.27
CA GLY A 410 17.62 16.97 7.21
C GLY A 410 18.08 16.73 8.65
N ARG A 411 18.06 15.47 9.09
CA ARG A 411 18.59 15.06 10.41
C ARG A 411 20.06 15.41 10.57
N MET A 412 20.89 15.13 9.56
CA MET A 412 22.31 15.48 9.60
C MET A 412 22.51 16.99 9.72
N MET A 413 21.76 17.78 8.95
CA MET A 413 21.83 19.24 9.03
C MET A 413 21.46 19.78 10.42
N LEU A 414 20.45 19.19 11.07
CA LEU A 414 20.11 19.53 12.46
C LEU A 414 21.25 19.21 13.44
N TYR A 415 21.95 18.10 13.22
CA TYR A 415 23.11 17.73 14.04
C TYR A 415 24.29 18.71 13.84
N PHE A 416 24.58 19.09 12.59
CA PHE A 416 25.60 20.11 12.30
C PHE A 416 25.22 21.48 12.87
N ALA A 417 23.95 21.88 12.74
CA ALA A 417 23.46 23.14 13.32
C ALA A 417 23.61 23.14 14.84
N ASN A 418 23.29 22.02 15.50
CA ASN A 418 23.49 21.86 16.94
C ASN A 418 24.96 22.07 17.35
N ILE A 419 25.90 21.47 16.62
CA ILE A 419 27.33 21.68 16.87
C ILE A 419 27.69 23.16 16.69
N GLY A 420 27.23 23.81 15.62
CA GLY A 420 27.48 25.23 15.40
C GLY A 420 26.93 26.14 16.50
N LEU A 421 25.83 25.74 17.16
CA LEU A 421 25.25 26.49 18.28
C LEU A 421 26.02 26.27 19.59
N ASN A 422 26.50 25.06 19.86
CA ASN A 422 27.22 24.74 21.10
C ASN A 422 28.69 25.18 21.05
N TYR A 423 29.32 25.13 19.88
CA TYR A 423 30.70 25.55 19.68
C TYR A 423 30.73 26.96 19.11
N LYS A 424 31.04 27.96 19.97
CA LYS A 424 31.14 29.37 19.55
C LYS A 424 32.12 29.59 18.39
N ASN A 425 33.18 28.76 18.30
CA ASN A 425 34.16 28.77 17.22
C ASN A 425 34.53 27.33 16.81
N LEU A 426 34.69 27.07 15.52
CA LEU A 426 35.19 25.79 14.98
C LEU A 426 36.56 25.40 15.54
N SER A 427 37.37 26.36 15.99
CA SER A 427 38.67 26.11 16.62
C SER A 427 38.59 25.43 18.00
N SER A 428 37.42 25.48 18.65
CA SER A 428 37.18 24.77 19.91
C SER A 428 36.77 23.31 19.73
N PHE A 429 36.64 22.85 18.48
CA PHE A 429 36.26 21.50 18.14
C PHE A 429 37.47 20.57 18.29
N THR A 430 37.43 19.67 19.28
CA THR A 430 38.53 18.73 19.52
C THR A 430 38.49 17.58 18.52
N GLY A 431 39.61 16.86 18.37
CA GLY A 431 39.65 15.64 17.55
C GLY A 431 38.66 14.56 18.01
N VAL A 432 38.34 14.54 19.31
CA VAL A 432 37.33 13.63 19.88
C VAL A 432 35.94 14.00 19.39
N ASP A 433 35.58 15.28 19.41
CA ASP A 433 34.28 15.76 18.93
C ASP A 433 34.09 15.46 17.44
N ALA A 434 35.16 15.61 16.64
CA ALA A 434 35.17 15.25 15.23
C ALA A 434 34.89 13.75 15.00
N TYR A 435 35.50 12.90 15.83
CA TYR A 435 35.31 11.46 15.75
C TYR A 435 33.89 11.04 16.18
N ILE A 436 33.35 11.61 17.25
CA ILE A 436 31.96 11.37 17.70
C ILE A 436 30.98 11.79 16.61
N LEU A 437 31.15 12.99 16.06
CA LEU A 437 30.35 13.49 14.94
C LEU A 437 30.41 12.54 13.74
N LEU A 438 31.60 12.09 13.34
CA LEU A 438 31.76 11.15 12.24
C LEU A 438 30.99 9.84 12.50
N CYS A 439 31.10 9.28 13.70
CA CYS A 439 30.38 8.06 14.08
C CYS A 439 28.85 8.29 14.07
N MET A 440 28.37 9.42 14.58
CA MET A 440 26.95 9.76 14.63
C MET A 440 26.36 9.99 13.23
N VAL A 441 27.09 10.68 12.35
CA VAL A 441 26.71 10.85 10.94
C VAL A 441 26.69 9.50 10.24
N PHE A 442 27.72 8.67 10.44
CA PHE A 442 27.78 7.32 9.86
C PHE A 442 26.61 6.44 10.32
N LEU A 443 26.30 6.42 11.62
CA LEU A 443 25.15 5.67 12.15
C LEU A 443 23.82 6.25 11.64
N SER A 444 23.69 7.56 11.51
CA SER A 444 22.49 8.18 10.94
C SER A 444 22.28 7.78 9.48
N ILE A 445 23.33 7.85 8.65
CA ILE A 445 23.27 7.46 7.24
C ILE A 445 23.00 5.96 7.09
N THR A 446 23.64 5.11 7.89
CA THR A 446 23.63 3.67 7.62
C THR A 446 22.60 2.89 8.45
N MET A 447 22.14 3.39 9.60
CA MET A 447 21.12 2.73 10.40
C MET A 447 19.78 3.44 10.31
N HIS A 448 19.76 4.74 10.62
CA HIS A 448 18.51 5.50 10.65
C HIS A 448 17.86 5.57 9.26
N MET A 449 18.64 5.82 8.20
CA MET A 449 18.13 5.76 6.82
C MET A 449 17.48 4.41 6.50
N PHE A 450 18.11 3.29 6.89
CA PHE A 450 17.56 1.97 6.63
C PHE A 450 16.28 1.71 7.43
N ASN A 451 16.23 2.15 8.69
CA ASN A 451 15.03 2.08 9.51
C ASN A 451 13.86 2.85 8.85
N LEU A 452 14.11 4.05 8.31
CA LEU A 452 13.12 4.83 7.57
C LEU A 452 12.72 4.21 6.22
N LEU A 453 13.67 3.56 5.52
CA LEU A 453 13.37 2.82 4.29
C LEU A 453 12.33 1.73 4.56
N PHE A 454 12.40 1.01 5.68
CA PHE A 454 11.42 -0.02 6.03
C PHE A 454 10.00 0.52 6.19
N ILE A 455 9.82 1.64 6.88
CA ILE A 455 8.48 2.26 7.03
C ILE A 455 7.99 2.78 5.69
N SER A 456 8.88 3.39 4.90
CA SER A 456 8.55 3.87 3.57
C SER A 456 8.10 2.74 2.65
N TYR A 457 8.58 1.49 2.85
CA TYR A 457 8.06 0.32 2.14
C TYR A 457 6.63 -0.03 2.52
N GLY A 458 6.23 0.15 3.77
CA GLY A 458 4.83 0.03 4.15
C GLY A 458 3.95 0.98 3.34
N LEU A 459 4.39 2.22 3.16
CA LEU A 459 3.67 3.20 2.32
C LEU A 459 3.64 2.81 0.84
N VAL A 460 4.75 2.30 0.29
CA VAL A 460 4.79 1.82 -1.10
C VAL A 460 3.87 0.62 -1.31
N ASP A 461 3.82 -0.31 -0.36
CA ASP A 461 2.92 -1.47 -0.39
C ASP A 461 1.45 -1.06 -0.39
N PHE A 462 1.09 -0.09 0.46
CA PHE A 462 -0.25 0.48 0.53
C PHE A 462 -0.67 1.16 -0.78
N ARG A 463 0.22 1.97 -1.35
CA ARG A 463 -0.03 2.64 -2.65
C ARG A 463 -0.20 1.64 -3.77
N ARG A 464 0.54 0.52 -3.72
CA ARG A 464 0.43 -0.56 -4.69
C ARG A 464 -0.93 -1.26 -4.60
N LYS A 465 -1.38 -1.62 -3.40
CA LYS A 465 -2.72 -2.21 -3.22
C LYS A 465 -3.82 -1.25 -3.68
N PHE A 466 -3.69 0.04 -3.37
CA PHE A 466 -4.63 1.06 -3.86
C PHE A 466 -4.65 1.14 -5.39
N PHE A 467 -3.48 1.13 -6.02
CA PHE A 467 -3.37 1.11 -7.47
C PHE A 467 -4.04 -0.15 -8.06
N TYR A 468 -3.81 -1.33 -7.48
CA TYR A 468 -4.47 -2.56 -7.92
C TYR A 468 -6.00 -2.47 -7.82
N GLN A 469 -6.53 -1.99 -6.70
CA GLN A 469 -7.98 -1.84 -6.55
C GLN A 469 -8.56 -0.85 -7.56
N LYS A 470 -7.88 0.27 -7.82
CA LYS A 470 -8.29 1.21 -8.88
C LYS A 470 -8.31 0.58 -10.27
N VAL A 471 -7.27 -0.18 -10.60
CA VAL A 471 -7.20 -0.89 -11.89
C VAL A 471 -8.34 -1.88 -12.04
N LEU A 472 -8.71 -2.59 -10.97
CA LEU A 472 -9.87 -3.49 -10.97
C LEU A 472 -11.21 -2.77 -11.13
N SER A 473 -11.35 -1.57 -10.57
CA SER A 473 -12.50 -0.71 -10.87
C SER A 473 -12.60 -0.41 -12.38
N TRP A 474 -11.46 -0.28 -13.07
CA TRP A 474 -11.43 -0.01 -14.51
C TRP A 474 -11.75 -1.23 -15.37
N PHE A 475 -11.32 -2.42 -14.92
CA PHE A 475 -11.66 -3.69 -15.59
C PHE A 475 -13.16 -3.94 -15.65
N ILE A 476 -13.94 -3.48 -14.66
CA ILE A 476 -15.37 -3.74 -14.60
C ILE A 476 -16.24 -2.58 -15.11
N ASN A 477 -15.69 -1.37 -15.20
CA ASN A 477 -16.44 -0.18 -15.61
C ASN A 477 -16.28 0.12 -17.11
N PRO A 478 -17.33 -0.06 -17.93
CA PRO A 478 -17.28 0.29 -19.35
C PRO A 478 -17.34 1.80 -19.61
N ASP A 479 -17.79 2.61 -18.64
CA ASP A 479 -17.82 4.06 -18.79
C ASP A 479 -16.42 4.65 -18.62
N ARG A 480 -15.75 4.87 -19.76
CA ARG A 480 -14.41 5.43 -19.81
C ARG A 480 -14.33 6.94 -19.57
N SER A 481 -15.46 7.63 -19.40
CA SER A 481 -15.47 9.08 -19.19
C SER A 481 -14.85 9.50 -17.85
N LEU A 482 -14.89 8.60 -16.86
CA LEU A 482 -14.36 8.82 -15.52
C LEU A 482 -12.83 8.69 -15.44
N TYR A 483 -12.17 8.31 -16.54
CA TYR A 483 -10.74 8.04 -16.58
C TYR A 483 -9.92 9.29 -16.89
N GLN A 484 -9.09 9.67 -15.92
CA GLN A 484 -8.26 10.87 -16.01
C GLN A 484 -6.93 10.60 -16.72
N SER A 485 -6.41 9.37 -16.67
CA SER A 485 -5.09 9.03 -17.19
C SER A 485 -5.18 8.29 -18.53
N LYS A 486 -4.17 8.45 -19.40
CA LYS A 486 -4.10 7.68 -20.67
C LYS A 486 -3.94 6.18 -20.41
N ILE A 487 -3.25 5.79 -19.34
CA ILE A 487 -3.05 4.37 -18.97
C ILE A 487 -4.41 3.70 -18.72
N ASP A 488 -5.35 4.44 -18.15
CA ASP A 488 -6.70 3.98 -17.83
C ASP A 488 -7.49 3.62 -19.11
N LYS A 489 -7.16 4.24 -20.26
CA LYS A 489 -7.85 3.99 -21.54
C LYS A 489 -7.42 2.71 -22.23
N ASP A 490 -6.21 2.22 -21.94
CA ASP A 490 -5.66 1.03 -22.58
C ASP A 490 -6.06 -0.26 -21.86
N ILE A 491 -6.71 -0.15 -20.69
CA ILE A 491 -7.13 -1.30 -19.89
C ILE A 491 -8.44 -1.86 -20.47
N PRO A 492 -8.47 -3.15 -20.84
CA PRO A 492 -9.66 -3.76 -21.41
C PRO A 492 -10.74 -3.98 -20.34
N VAL A 493 -12.00 -3.90 -20.75
CA VAL A 493 -13.15 -4.12 -19.87
C VAL A 493 -13.56 -5.59 -19.98
N ILE A 494 -13.68 -6.27 -18.84
CA ILE A 494 -14.07 -7.69 -18.82
C ILE A 494 -15.47 -7.86 -19.42
N ASP A 495 -15.72 -9.02 -20.01
CA ASP A 495 -17.06 -9.36 -20.48
C ASP A 495 -17.95 -9.69 -19.27
N ILE A 496 -18.70 -8.68 -18.82
CA ILE A 496 -19.63 -8.78 -17.69
C ILE A 496 -20.90 -9.56 -18.03
N THR A 497 -21.15 -9.83 -19.32
CA THR A 497 -22.30 -10.64 -19.75
C THR A 497 -22.05 -12.13 -19.49
N ASP A 498 -20.86 -12.49 -19.00
CA ASP A 498 -20.51 -13.82 -18.58
C ASP A 498 -20.43 -13.94 -17.05
N PRO A 499 -21.31 -14.72 -16.40
CA PRO A 499 -21.30 -14.86 -14.94
C PRO A 499 -19.98 -15.43 -14.42
N ASN A 500 -19.30 -16.27 -15.21
CA ASN A 500 -17.99 -16.82 -14.85
C ASN A 500 -16.91 -15.73 -14.80
N ASN A 501 -16.90 -14.78 -15.73
CA ASN A 501 -15.94 -13.66 -15.68
C ASN A 501 -16.14 -12.78 -14.45
N LEU A 502 -17.39 -12.55 -14.01
CA LEU A 502 -17.69 -11.81 -12.79
C LEU A 502 -17.14 -12.52 -11.54
N LYS A 503 -17.34 -13.84 -11.43
CA LYS A 503 -16.74 -14.66 -10.36
C LYS A 503 -15.20 -14.59 -10.39
N ARG A 504 -14.61 -14.73 -11.58
CA ARG A 504 -13.15 -14.66 -11.78
C ARG A 504 -12.59 -13.28 -11.45
N TRP A 505 -13.32 -12.20 -11.74
CA TRP A 505 -12.92 -10.84 -11.35
C TRP A 505 -12.86 -10.70 -9.83
N MET A 506 -13.80 -11.30 -9.09
CA MET A 506 -13.76 -11.29 -7.64
C MET A 506 -12.55 -12.08 -7.09
N THR A 507 -12.23 -13.22 -7.71
CA THR A 507 -10.99 -13.97 -7.41
C THR A 507 -9.74 -13.13 -7.68
N LEU A 508 -9.68 -12.45 -8.83
CA LEU A 508 -8.59 -11.54 -9.19
C LEU A 508 -8.45 -10.43 -8.14
N ARG A 509 -9.56 -9.85 -7.68
CA ARG A 509 -9.57 -8.86 -6.60
C ARG A 509 -8.96 -9.40 -5.32
N LYS A 510 -9.41 -10.58 -4.86
CA LYS A 510 -8.84 -11.23 -3.67
C LYS A 510 -7.33 -11.47 -3.82
N ILE A 511 -6.88 -11.95 -4.98
CA ILE A 511 -5.45 -12.15 -5.26
C ILE A 511 -4.66 -10.84 -5.19
N THR A 512 -5.19 -9.73 -5.73
CA THR A 512 -4.45 -8.45 -5.67
C THR A 512 -4.32 -7.89 -4.25
N LEU A 513 -5.31 -8.14 -3.37
CA LEU A 513 -5.22 -7.77 -1.95
C LEU A 513 -4.27 -8.69 -1.19
N ASP A 514 -4.22 -9.96 -1.55
CA ASP A 514 -3.33 -10.97 -0.95
C ASP A 514 -1.88 -10.89 -1.49
N LEU A 515 -1.66 -10.28 -2.66
CA LEU A 515 -0.34 -10.14 -3.24
C LEU A 515 0.58 -9.36 -2.29
N GLY A 516 1.68 -10.02 -1.90
CA GLY A 516 2.64 -9.47 -0.94
C GLY A 516 2.15 -9.46 0.52
N LEU A 517 1.16 -10.28 0.89
CA LEU A 517 0.61 -10.35 2.25
C LEU A 517 1.70 -10.41 3.34
N LYS A 518 2.75 -11.20 3.10
CA LYS A 518 3.93 -11.30 4.00
C LYS A 518 4.61 -9.96 4.24
N TYR A 519 4.74 -9.12 3.22
CA TYR A 519 5.33 -7.79 3.34
C TYR A 519 4.37 -6.83 4.05
N THR A 520 3.07 -6.94 3.78
CA THR A 520 2.03 -6.15 4.46
C THR A 520 2.05 -6.40 5.97
N TYR A 521 2.04 -7.67 6.42
CA TYR A 521 2.12 -8.00 7.85
C TYR A 521 3.44 -7.53 8.49
N ARG A 522 4.57 -7.66 7.78
CA ARG A 522 5.85 -7.12 8.25
C ARG A 522 5.79 -5.60 8.42
N ALA A 523 5.27 -4.89 7.42
CA ALA A 523 5.09 -3.44 7.46
C ALA A 523 4.19 -3.03 8.64
N PHE A 524 3.11 -3.77 8.90
CA PHE A 524 2.26 -3.53 10.07
C PHE A 524 2.98 -3.69 11.38
N LEU A 525 3.72 -4.78 11.59
CA LEU A 525 4.48 -4.96 12.81
C LEU A 525 5.58 -3.92 12.97
N TYR A 526 6.27 -3.55 11.88
CA TYR A 526 7.23 -2.45 11.92
C TYR A 526 6.54 -1.16 12.35
N SER A 527 5.52 -0.73 11.63
CA SER A 527 4.79 0.50 11.93
C SER A 527 4.25 0.53 13.36
N SER A 528 3.79 -0.62 13.86
CA SER A 528 3.32 -0.77 15.23
C SER A 528 4.42 -0.51 16.26
N ILE A 529 5.60 -1.12 16.06
CA ILE A 529 6.76 -0.89 16.92
C ILE A 529 7.23 0.56 16.85
N PHE A 530 7.28 1.15 15.65
CA PHE A 530 7.66 2.54 15.46
C PHE A 530 6.70 3.49 16.18
N ILE A 531 5.39 3.31 16.01
CA ILE A 531 4.37 4.12 16.70
C ILE A 531 4.49 3.95 18.21
N GLY A 532 4.62 2.72 18.72
CA GLY A 532 4.78 2.48 20.14
C GLY A 532 6.02 3.16 20.72
N MET A 533 7.18 2.96 20.08
CA MET A 533 8.45 3.50 20.56
C MET A 533 8.50 5.03 20.46
N TYR A 534 8.15 5.61 19.31
CA TYR A 534 8.15 7.06 19.14
C TYR A 534 7.00 7.74 19.89
N GLY A 535 5.88 7.05 20.11
CA GLY A 535 4.80 7.50 20.97
C GLY A 535 5.25 7.62 22.43
N LEU A 536 6.01 6.65 22.94
CA LEU A 536 6.61 6.74 24.28
C LEU A 536 7.64 7.87 24.38
N ILE A 537 8.48 8.08 23.35
CA ILE A 537 9.42 9.21 23.30
C ILE A 537 8.66 10.55 23.30
N ALA A 538 7.62 10.67 22.47
CA ALA A 538 6.79 11.88 22.40
C ALA A 538 6.09 12.16 23.74
N LEU A 539 5.52 11.12 24.37
CA LEU A 539 4.90 11.22 25.69
C LEU A 539 5.91 11.69 26.74
N PHE A 540 7.09 11.05 26.80
CA PHE A 540 8.16 11.44 27.71
C PHE A 540 8.57 12.91 27.52
N PHE A 541 8.77 13.34 26.28
CA PHE A 541 9.11 14.74 25.98
C PHE A 541 7.99 15.71 26.32
N THR A 542 6.75 15.32 26.14
CA THR A 542 5.57 16.13 26.49
C THR A 542 5.48 16.31 28.01
N LEU A 543 5.68 15.23 28.78
CA LEU A 543 5.69 15.27 30.24
C LEU A 543 6.83 16.14 30.80
N VAL A 544 8.01 16.09 30.18
CA VAL A 544 9.12 16.99 30.54
C VAL A 544 8.80 18.43 30.15
N PHE A 545 8.26 18.66 28.96
CA PHE A 545 7.93 20.01 28.46
C PHE A 545 6.95 20.75 29.39
N PHE A 546 5.90 20.07 29.86
CA PHE A 546 4.93 20.63 30.81
C PHE A 546 5.41 20.64 32.27
N GLY A 547 6.64 20.22 32.55
CA GLY A 547 7.21 20.22 33.91
C GLY A 547 6.65 19.16 34.85
N PHE A 548 5.87 18.19 34.35
CA PHE A 548 5.45 17.02 35.14
C PHE A 548 6.64 16.16 35.55
N LEU A 549 7.66 16.11 34.70
CA LEU A 549 8.94 15.46 34.99
C LEU A 549 10.03 16.53 35.11
N LYS A 550 10.64 16.64 36.30
CA LYS A 550 11.77 17.55 36.57
C LYS A 550 13.08 16.96 36.04
N TYR A 551 13.17 16.79 34.73
CA TYR A 551 14.37 16.27 34.07
C TYR A 551 14.85 17.27 33.02
N GLU A 552 16.09 17.73 33.16
CA GLU A 552 16.69 18.68 32.23
C GLU A 552 17.17 17.96 30.97
N ILE A 553 16.34 17.99 29.93
CA ILE A 553 16.71 17.47 28.62
C ILE A 553 17.51 18.54 27.88
N PRO A 554 18.73 18.24 27.38
CA PRO A 554 19.43 19.15 26.48
C PRO A 554 18.56 19.48 25.26
N LEU A 555 18.40 20.76 24.95
CA LEU A 555 17.62 21.24 23.79
C LEU A 555 17.88 20.44 22.49
N PRO A 556 19.11 20.00 22.17
CA PRO A 556 19.36 19.22 20.96
C PRO A 556 18.68 17.85 20.93
N VAL A 557 18.59 17.16 22.08
CA VAL A 557 17.84 15.89 22.21
C VAL A 557 16.37 16.16 21.88
N PHE A 558 15.83 17.23 22.46
CA PHE A 558 14.44 17.61 22.31
C PHE A 558 14.14 17.89 20.83
N VAL A 559 14.92 18.74 20.18
CA VAL A 559 14.75 19.09 18.75
C VAL A 559 14.88 17.86 17.84
N LEU A 560 15.93 17.05 18.01
CA LEU A 560 16.15 15.86 17.16
C LEU A 560 15.08 14.78 17.39
N GLY A 561 14.65 14.58 18.63
CA GLY A 561 13.65 13.56 18.92
C GLY A 561 12.25 14.00 18.47
N TYR A 562 11.87 15.28 18.61
CA TYR A 562 10.63 15.78 18.00
C TYR A 562 10.68 15.73 16.47
N TYR A 563 11.83 16.05 15.86
CA TYR A 563 12.02 15.90 14.42
C TYR A 563 11.69 14.47 13.97
N ASP A 564 12.27 13.46 14.64
CA ASP A 564 11.94 12.07 14.34
C ASP A 564 10.46 11.75 14.58
N VAL A 565 9.89 12.16 15.72
CA VAL A 565 8.47 11.93 16.04
C VAL A 565 7.56 12.49 14.95
N PHE A 566 7.73 13.76 14.55
CA PHE A 566 6.90 14.39 13.52
C PHE A 566 7.01 13.68 12.18
N LEU A 567 8.21 13.26 11.79
CA LEU A 567 8.42 12.54 10.54
C LEU A 567 7.78 11.17 10.54
N ILE A 568 8.00 10.39 11.59
CA ILE A 568 7.40 9.06 11.73
C ILE A 568 5.87 9.19 11.74
N CYS A 569 5.31 10.09 12.54
CA CYS A 569 3.88 10.38 12.56
C CYS A 569 3.37 10.81 11.18
N GLY A 570 4.08 11.68 10.46
CA GLY A 570 3.71 12.11 9.11
C GLY A 570 3.66 10.96 8.11
N ILE A 571 4.66 10.07 8.13
CA ILE A 571 4.65 8.87 7.28
C ILE A 571 3.50 7.94 7.67
N MET A 572 3.22 7.75 8.96
CA MET A 572 2.11 6.91 9.43
C MET A 572 0.75 7.48 9.02
N ILE A 573 0.50 8.78 9.18
CA ILE A 573 -0.74 9.42 8.71
C ILE A 573 -0.91 9.22 7.21
N GLN A 574 0.17 9.37 6.44
CA GLN A 574 0.15 9.12 5.00
C GLN A 574 -0.14 7.65 4.66
N MET A 575 0.34 6.69 5.46
CA MET A 575 -0.02 5.28 5.34
C MET A 575 -1.50 5.06 5.65
N ILE A 576 -2.02 5.60 6.76
CA ILE A 576 -3.44 5.49 7.14
C ILE A 576 -4.33 6.07 6.04
N LYS A 577 -3.96 7.22 5.46
CA LYS A 577 -4.67 7.84 4.33
C LYS A 577 -4.78 6.89 3.14
N VAL A 578 -3.66 6.33 2.70
CA VAL A 578 -3.69 5.40 1.56
C VAL A 578 -4.43 4.12 1.92
N GLY A 579 -4.35 3.64 3.16
CA GLY A 579 -5.13 2.52 3.65
C GLY A 579 -6.64 2.79 3.61
N ALA A 580 -7.06 3.99 4.01
CA ALA A 580 -8.44 4.44 3.89
C ALA A 580 -8.88 4.50 2.42
N ASP A 581 -8.02 5.00 1.52
CA ASP A 581 -8.29 5.00 0.08
C ASP A 581 -8.52 3.57 -0.47
N VAL A 582 -7.74 2.57 -0.02
CA VAL A 582 -7.97 1.14 -0.36
C VAL A 582 -9.31 0.66 0.17
N ASN A 583 -9.65 0.98 1.42
CA ASN A 583 -10.91 0.57 2.04
C ASN A 583 -12.12 1.23 1.34
N CYS A 584 -11.99 2.47 0.85
CA CYS A 584 -13.02 3.12 0.04
C CYS A 584 -13.25 2.45 -1.33
N CYS A 585 -12.28 1.69 -1.86
CA CYS A 585 -12.49 0.91 -3.08
C CYS A 585 -13.53 -0.20 -2.91
N PHE A 586 -13.76 -0.72 -1.70
CA PHE A 586 -14.81 -1.71 -1.44
C PHE A 586 -16.19 -1.10 -1.73
N ILE A 587 -16.46 0.08 -1.17
CA ILE A 587 -17.68 0.85 -1.42
C ILE A 587 -17.80 1.22 -2.90
N THR A 588 -16.68 1.57 -3.54
CA THR A 588 -16.66 1.94 -4.96
C THR A 588 -17.02 0.75 -5.85
N HIS A 589 -16.45 -0.43 -5.60
CA HIS A 589 -16.77 -1.66 -6.32
C HIS A 589 -18.23 -2.08 -6.10
N LYS A 590 -18.75 -1.95 -4.89
CA LYS A 590 -20.19 -2.18 -4.61
C LYS A 590 -21.09 -1.26 -5.43
N LYS A 591 -20.79 0.04 -5.48
CA LYS A 591 -21.53 1.01 -6.32
C LYS A 591 -21.44 0.68 -7.81
N LEU A 592 -20.27 0.23 -8.28
CA LEU A 592 -20.10 -0.22 -9.66
C LEU A 592 -20.99 -1.44 -9.94
N PHE A 593 -20.99 -2.46 -9.08
CA PHE A 593 -21.85 -3.63 -9.22
C PHE A 593 -23.34 -3.29 -9.24
N LEU A 594 -23.80 -2.40 -8.37
CA LEU A 594 -25.19 -1.92 -8.39
C LEU A 594 -25.54 -1.24 -9.73
N LYS A 595 -24.64 -0.39 -10.26
CA LYS A 595 -24.81 0.23 -11.59
C LYS A 595 -24.86 -0.82 -12.71
N LEU A 596 -24.02 -1.85 -12.64
CA LEU A 596 -24.01 -2.94 -13.62
C LEU A 596 -25.31 -3.75 -13.57
N LYS A 597 -25.80 -4.05 -12.37
CA LYS A 597 -27.10 -4.70 -12.16
C LYS A 597 -28.23 -3.88 -12.78
N THR A 598 -28.30 -2.58 -12.51
CA THR A 598 -29.31 -1.70 -13.12
C THR A 598 -29.24 -1.70 -14.64
N ASN A 599 -28.04 -1.61 -15.23
CA ASN A 599 -27.88 -1.64 -16.69
C ASN A 599 -28.29 -3.00 -17.30
N LEU A 600 -28.01 -4.12 -16.61
CA LEU A 600 -28.40 -5.45 -17.09
C LEU A 600 -29.92 -5.63 -17.05
N ILE A 601 -30.58 -5.14 -15.99
CA ILE A 601 -32.05 -5.12 -15.90
C ILE A 601 -32.64 -4.25 -17.02
N GLU A 602 -32.06 -3.08 -17.31
CA GLU A 602 -32.50 -2.22 -18.41
C GLU A 602 -32.37 -2.90 -19.78
N VAL A 603 -31.28 -3.65 -20.00
CA VAL A 603 -31.08 -4.47 -21.21
C VAL A 603 -32.10 -5.61 -21.26
N GLN A 604 -32.41 -6.25 -20.13
CA GLN A 604 -33.40 -7.33 -20.07
C GLN A 604 -34.81 -6.84 -20.42
N LEU A 605 -35.21 -5.67 -19.90
CA LEU A 605 -36.55 -5.10 -20.10
C LEU A 605 -36.75 -4.49 -21.48
N ASN A 606 -35.70 -3.88 -22.06
CA ASN A 606 -35.82 -3.09 -23.29
C ASN A 606 -34.93 -3.62 -24.43
N TYR A 607 -34.66 -4.93 -24.46
CA TYR A 607 -33.69 -5.49 -25.40
C TYR A 607 -34.00 -5.16 -26.86
N ASP A 608 -35.25 -5.36 -27.29
CA ASP A 608 -35.66 -5.19 -28.69
C ASP A 608 -35.60 -3.72 -29.10
N ASP A 609 -36.10 -2.81 -28.26
CA ASP A 609 -36.01 -1.37 -28.48
C ASP A 609 -34.55 -0.90 -28.56
N LEU A 610 -33.70 -1.38 -27.65
CA LEU A 610 -32.27 -1.08 -27.65
C LEU A 610 -31.57 -1.65 -28.88
N CYS A 611 -32.06 -2.74 -29.47
CA CYS A 611 -31.51 -3.30 -30.69
C CYS A 611 -31.70 -2.37 -31.89
N ASP A 612 -32.80 -1.64 -31.94
CA ASP A 612 -33.20 -0.77 -33.05
C ASP A 612 -32.70 0.68 -32.91
N ILE A 613 -32.37 1.10 -31.69
CA ILE A 613 -31.85 2.44 -31.42
C ILE A 613 -30.48 2.65 -32.09
N LYS A 614 -30.45 3.52 -33.12
CA LYS A 614 -29.21 3.97 -33.76
C LYS A 614 -28.34 4.83 -32.83
N ASN A 615 -28.96 5.58 -31.92
CA ASN A 615 -28.31 6.53 -31.02
C ASN A 615 -28.50 6.13 -29.55
N PHE A 616 -27.60 5.29 -29.02
CA PHE A 616 -27.59 4.97 -27.61
C PHE A 616 -27.16 6.17 -26.78
N ASN A 617 -27.95 6.54 -25.78
CA ASN A 617 -27.58 7.55 -24.79
C ASN A 617 -26.38 7.09 -23.94
N SER A 618 -26.24 5.78 -23.73
CA SER A 618 -25.14 5.19 -22.98
C SER A 618 -24.26 4.28 -23.85
N LYS A 619 -22.95 4.57 -23.89
CA LYS A 619 -21.94 3.69 -24.52
C LYS A 619 -21.88 2.31 -23.86
N THR A 620 -22.25 2.20 -22.59
CA THR A 620 -22.18 0.95 -21.83
C THR A 620 -23.27 -0.02 -22.26
N LEU A 621 -24.52 0.47 -22.36
CA LEU A 621 -25.66 -0.31 -22.83
C LEU A 621 -25.42 -0.81 -24.25
N LYS A 622 -24.89 0.07 -25.13
CA LYS A 622 -24.50 -0.31 -26.49
C LYS A 622 -23.56 -1.50 -26.51
N ALA A 623 -22.51 -1.49 -25.67
CA ALA A 623 -21.55 -2.59 -25.62
C ALA A 623 -22.21 -3.91 -25.20
N TYR A 624 -23.11 -3.90 -24.21
CA TYR A 624 -23.80 -5.10 -23.76
C TYR A 624 -24.75 -5.65 -24.82
N VAL A 625 -25.56 -4.79 -25.43
CA VAL A 625 -26.50 -5.18 -26.50
C VAL A 625 -25.73 -5.73 -27.70
N THR A 626 -24.64 -5.08 -28.10
CA THR A 626 -23.76 -5.61 -29.16
C THR A 626 -23.23 -6.99 -28.79
N ARG A 627 -22.79 -7.21 -27.55
CA ARG A 627 -22.27 -8.51 -27.11
C ARG A 627 -23.36 -9.60 -27.11
N PHE A 628 -24.56 -9.32 -26.63
CA PHE A 628 -25.67 -10.28 -26.68
C PHE A 628 -26.09 -10.61 -28.11
N LYS A 629 -26.06 -9.62 -29.03
CA LYS A 629 -26.25 -9.87 -30.47
C LYS A 629 -25.18 -10.79 -31.04
N GLU A 630 -23.91 -10.58 -30.72
CA GLU A 630 -22.80 -11.44 -31.19
C GLU A 630 -22.94 -12.89 -30.73
N LEU A 631 -23.49 -13.12 -29.53
CA LEU A 631 -23.69 -14.46 -28.98
C LEU A 631 -24.85 -15.23 -29.65
N ASN A 632 -25.71 -14.57 -30.43
CA ASN A 632 -26.87 -15.17 -31.11
C ASN A 632 -27.75 -16.05 -30.19
N LEU A 633 -27.97 -15.60 -28.95
CA LEU A 633 -28.79 -16.31 -27.98
C LEU A 633 -30.29 -16.13 -28.28
N SER A 634 -31.08 -17.18 -28.01
CA SER A 634 -32.53 -17.01 -27.93
C SER A 634 -32.91 -16.07 -26.78
N GLU A 635 -34.11 -15.49 -26.84
CA GLU A 635 -34.61 -14.60 -25.78
C GLU A 635 -34.60 -15.26 -24.39
N GLU A 636 -35.05 -16.52 -24.30
CA GLU A 636 -35.03 -17.28 -23.05
C GLU A 636 -33.60 -17.45 -22.52
N GLN A 637 -32.66 -17.88 -23.36
CA GLN A 637 -31.25 -18.04 -22.97
C GLN A 637 -30.58 -16.72 -22.60
N ARG A 638 -30.94 -15.62 -23.29
CA ARG A 638 -30.44 -14.28 -22.98
C ARG A 638 -30.93 -13.85 -21.60
N ASN A 639 -32.22 -13.99 -21.33
CA ASN A 639 -32.82 -13.60 -20.06
C ASN A 639 -32.28 -14.45 -18.91
N GLU A 640 -32.17 -15.76 -19.08
CA GLU A 640 -31.54 -16.68 -18.14
C GLU A 640 -30.07 -16.28 -17.87
N ARG A 641 -29.33 -15.91 -18.91
CA ARG A 641 -27.94 -15.46 -18.77
C ARG A 641 -27.83 -14.14 -18.02
N ILE A 642 -28.73 -13.18 -18.26
CA ILE A 642 -28.79 -11.90 -17.53
C ILE A 642 -29.14 -12.15 -16.06
N GLU A 643 -30.14 -12.99 -15.78
CA GLU A 643 -30.53 -13.37 -14.41
C GLU A 643 -29.36 -14.03 -13.67
N ASN A 644 -28.65 -14.95 -14.31
CA ASN A 644 -27.44 -15.56 -13.75
C ASN A 644 -26.33 -14.53 -13.47
N CYS A 645 -26.15 -13.52 -14.32
CA CYS A 645 -25.21 -12.43 -14.06
C CYS A 645 -25.66 -11.59 -12.85
N ILE A 646 -26.94 -11.27 -12.75
CA ILE A 646 -27.51 -10.49 -11.62
C ILE A 646 -27.30 -11.24 -10.30
N ASN A 647 -27.61 -12.54 -10.26
CA ASN A 647 -27.41 -13.39 -9.08
C ASN A 647 -25.93 -13.41 -8.64
N VAL A 648 -25.00 -13.50 -9.58
CA VAL A 648 -23.55 -13.42 -9.29
C VAL A 648 -23.14 -12.02 -8.80
N ILE A 649 -23.75 -10.96 -9.33
CA ILE A 649 -23.50 -9.58 -8.87
C ILE A 649 -23.96 -9.41 -7.42
N ASP A 650 -25.16 -9.88 -7.08
CA ASP A 650 -25.71 -9.79 -5.72
C ASP A 650 -24.82 -10.55 -4.74
N HIS A 651 -24.44 -11.78 -5.07
CA HIS A 651 -23.47 -12.55 -4.28
C HIS A 651 -22.12 -11.83 -4.12
N ASN A 652 -21.59 -11.22 -5.18
CA ASN A 652 -20.34 -10.45 -5.09
C ASN A 652 -20.48 -9.19 -4.22
N ILE A 653 -21.66 -8.56 -4.17
CA ILE A 653 -21.94 -7.43 -3.28
C ILE A 653 -21.88 -7.89 -1.82
N GLU A 654 -22.51 -9.02 -1.50
CA GLU A 654 -22.44 -9.61 -0.15
C GLU A 654 -21.01 -9.93 0.26
N ILE A 655 -20.21 -10.54 -0.64
CA ILE A 655 -18.79 -10.80 -0.37
C ILE A 655 -18.03 -9.48 -0.15
N LEU A 656 -18.33 -8.43 -0.92
CA LEU A 656 -17.67 -7.12 -0.74
C LEU A 656 -18.00 -6.47 0.60
N ASP A 657 -19.23 -6.60 1.08
CA ASP A 657 -19.63 -6.12 2.41
C ASP A 657 -18.90 -6.91 3.51
N HIS A 658 -18.91 -8.24 3.42
CA HIS A 658 -18.16 -9.10 4.34
C HIS A 658 -16.65 -8.77 4.33
N ASP A 659 -16.05 -8.61 3.15
CA ASP A 659 -14.64 -8.26 3.00
C ASP A 659 -14.34 -6.84 3.53
N ALA A 660 -15.28 -5.89 3.43
CA ALA A 660 -15.10 -4.54 3.95
C ALA A 660 -15.03 -4.53 5.48
N GLU A 661 -15.71 -5.45 6.16
CA GLU A 661 -15.69 -5.56 7.62
C GLU A 661 -14.47 -6.37 8.11
N HIS A 662 -14.22 -7.52 7.50
CA HIS A 662 -13.25 -8.51 7.99
C HIS A 662 -11.86 -8.32 7.38
N SER A 663 -11.80 -7.94 6.11
CA SER A 663 -10.59 -7.88 5.30
C SER A 663 -10.13 -6.44 5.00
N ALA A 664 -10.73 -5.43 5.63
CA ALA A 664 -10.23 -4.06 5.54
C ALA A 664 -8.78 -3.95 6.00
N LEU A 665 -8.03 -3.06 5.38
CA LEU A 665 -6.66 -2.77 5.81
C LEU A 665 -6.71 -2.11 7.19
N LYS A 666 -6.04 -2.76 8.15
CA LYS A 666 -5.92 -2.35 9.55
C LYS A 666 -4.46 -2.01 9.86
N LEU A 667 -4.24 -0.90 10.56
CA LEU A 667 -2.94 -0.54 11.13
C LEU A 667 -3.09 -0.62 12.65
N LEU A 668 -2.21 -1.36 13.34
CA LEU A 668 -2.34 -1.61 14.79
C LEU A 668 -3.67 -2.27 15.20
N GLY A 669 -4.30 -3.03 14.29
CA GLY A 669 -5.64 -3.60 14.50
C GLY A 669 -6.80 -2.63 14.30
N VAL A 670 -6.52 -1.34 14.10
CA VAL A 670 -7.54 -0.32 13.81
C VAL A 670 -7.71 -0.18 12.31
N THR A 671 -8.95 -0.23 11.83
CA THR A 671 -9.27 -0.02 10.41
C THR A 671 -8.82 1.36 9.96
N CYS A 672 -8.06 1.42 8.86
CA CYS A 672 -7.67 2.70 8.29
C CYS A 672 -8.91 3.41 7.70
N SER A 673 -9.33 4.52 8.31
CA SER A 673 -10.47 5.34 7.87
C SER A 673 -10.12 6.83 7.86
N TYR A 674 -10.88 7.65 7.13
CA TYR A 674 -10.72 9.10 7.18
C TYR A 674 -11.12 9.69 8.55
N GLU A 675 -12.04 9.04 9.27
CA GLU A 675 -12.43 9.41 10.63
C GLU A 675 -11.26 9.28 11.61
N LEU A 676 -10.47 8.21 11.49
CA LEU A 676 -9.25 8.03 12.28
C LEU A 676 -8.24 9.16 12.00
N ILE A 677 -8.09 9.55 10.74
CA ILE A 677 -7.18 10.64 10.34
C ILE A 677 -7.64 11.98 10.93
N ASN A 678 -8.93 12.28 10.85
CA ASN A 678 -9.51 13.48 11.43
C ASN A 678 -9.31 13.51 12.96
N SER A 679 -9.50 12.37 13.63
CA SER A 679 -9.28 12.22 15.06
C SER A 679 -7.82 12.50 15.44
N ILE A 680 -6.85 11.99 14.64
CA ILE A 680 -5.43 12.27 14.82
C ILE A 680 -5.14 13.77 14.61
N TYR A 681 -5.68 14.40 13.58
CA TYR A 681 -5.47 15.83 13.33
C TYR A 681 -6.04 16.71 14.45
N THR A 682 -7.25 16.40 14.94
CA THR A 682 -7.84 17.11 16.08
C THR A 682 -6.97 16.93 17.33
N GLY A 683 -6.51 15.70 17.62
CA GLY A 683 -5.61 15.46 18.75
C GLY A 683 -4.30 16.24 18.65
N LEU A 684 -3.65 16.24 17.48
CA LEU A 684 -2.42 17.01 17.24
C LEU A 684 -2.65 18.52 17.39
N LEU A 685 -3.76 19.04 16.90
CA LEU A 685 -4.12 20.45 17.03
C LEU A 685 -4.35 20.83 18.51
N SER A 686 -5.07 19.99 19.26
CA SER A 686 -5.31 20.21 20.70
C SER A 686 -4.00 20.23 21.49
N VAL A 687 -3.09 19.29 21.22
CA VAL A 687 -1.75 19.28 21.86
C VAL A 687 -0.95 20.53 21.49
N GLY A 688 -1.00 20.95 20.21
CA GLY A 688 -0.33 22.16 19.75
C GLY A 688 -0.87 23.43 20.44
N LEU A 689 -2.19 23.55 20.60
CA LEU A 689 -2.82 24.66 21.31
C LEU A 689 -2.44 24.68 22.79
N ALA A 690 -2.45 23.52 23.45
CA ALA A 690 -2.04 23.39 24.85
C ALA A 690 -0.57 23.79 25.05
N ALA A 691 0.31 23.36 24.15
CA ALA A 691 1.72 23.76 24.19
C ALA A 691 1.91 25.27 23.98
N GLY A 692 1.14 25.87 23.05
CA GLY A 692 1.15 27.32 22.82
C GLY A 692 0.68 28.11 24.04
N GLN A 693 -0.41 27.67 24.67
CA GLN A 693 -0.93 28.29 25.89
C GLN A 693 0.07 28.21 27.05
N TYR A 694 0.73 27.06 27.22
CA TYR A 694 1.75 26.88 28.24
C TYR A 694 2.95 27.82 28.05
N LEU A 695 3.46 27.95 26.82
CA LEU A 695 4.55 28.89 26.50
C LEU A 695 4.15 30.35 26.73
N TYR A 696 2.91 30.70 26.39
CA TYR A 696 2.37 32.04 26.65
C TYR A 696 2.37 32.36 28.15
N ASN A 697 1.89 31.44 28.97
CA ASN A 697 1.83 31.61 30.44
C ASN A 697 3.22 31.66 31.08
N GLN A 698 4.19 30.85 30.61
CA GLN A 698 5.56 30.95 31.11
C GLN A 698 6.16 32.32 30.84
N ARG A 699 5.94 32.86 29.64
CA ARG A 699 6.45 34.18 29.27
C ARG A 699 5.84 35.28 30.15
N SER A 700 4.54 35.26 30.40
CA SER A 700 3.90 36.25 31.29
C SER A 700 4.41 36.16 32.72
N SER A 701 4.63 34.94 33.25
CA SER A 701 5.18 34.75 34.60
C SER A 701 6.66 35.16 34.73
N SER A 702 7.40 35.26 33.63
CA SER A 702 8.80 35.72 33.64
C SER A 702 8.96 37.24 33.53
N SER A 703 7.88 37.95 33.18
CA SER A 703 7.85 39.42 33.09
C SER A 703 7.33 40.10 34.36
N GLU A 704 6.64 39.35 35.22
CA GLU A 704 6.33 39.71 36.60
C GLU A 704 7.52 39.35 37.49
#